data_AF-A0A2E0UY16-F1
#
_entry.id   AF-A0A2E0UY16-F1
#
_cell.length_a   1.000
_cell.length_b   1.000
_cell.length_c   1.000
_cell.angle_alpha   90.00
_cell.angle_beta   90.00
_cell.angle_gamma   90.00
#
_symmetry.space_group_name_H-M   'P 1'
#
loop_
_entity.id
_entity.type
_entity.pdbx_description
1 polymer ?
#
loop_
_entity_poly.entity_id
_entity_poly.type
_entity_poly.pdbx_seq_one_letter_code
_entity_poly.pdbx_strand_id
1 'polypeptide(L)'
;MNLKKIVIYLITIIMLLSMSIGVALAEDGVLFRRNISKTPDNETEKSAIYMMDFYVPAQASTGLVGPVDNYLLDDGIDDNEDLIAYDARDFAKPLITVWIDDLHPEDSKGGITFGHFDAFAGVSLDDGTSWKTTNLSRSSDLSSFNLANGYAYPGDVHNVVHQVAGDQIFVAWVSKYCEGGTPLYKLDPTEDADYLSILETTYEKDTLYLYDLFGVKGNQGSVDYTLQGYPEVGEVPYSCVWTARGKLIAGDDLSTTEAEATHVVWTKPERLTSGARDANLPAVDCAAGAGCVLTWQEDPEGLRPGQGLGPGEGWSGAVANGKTDIWYSFIGYDDFDDVFVDETVDLQVTSLADYEGETLPKSFVPMAMPTRLTDNNMCKAISSETKPSDPYCYIDFDTLDETHLTIEDFLENLDGPEEGADFCASELDWTTPGGATIPICVTEDGRVMNGRVASTRVRMNLKPYTKADGTKSAWLVMGSEETKALGDILVDPFGNPTEDPIDIGKDMWYYSFDMFDHVIVDQGGMINQPAQCSPWTVGATYTCEGGEFFPTQIDPLNGGIFHLTEISRRFALTTNSVQSAIDSESGLAAMLIYKQGIINQGGPADIMLRRVVIPEEFDPTVDNPYAFENMECDEWLYTDGSNPNYLKGLCLTPAINISGATITECSGGSDNDTCAATFPVADDGSIPDNTDSFPKVLEWRQCDGSASIDGCEADNDLDDQSWENPFDVAKGHRGFLDGDYVMMMYAWSPNWKANSVGNDHYNLYARRSFDGGLTWTTTPADLGGAGTTAVENYCVNTSSTDCVGTEFVYSAGEFEQARNVSQLIGNKITVLDPRYTPTGGLKLYPTIRTDWLSENGFSTEGLPYADDLERNPSVFFMIYETGDNTTVAEGEAVPLDLYYSRATVYGDFYELDPAWYDEETGIIEDYRWPWVENKADILSGEASMLSNPGGTFMYTVWNQWQEDEHENVFDSDIWYRRFLYIDNLEYDPTAAFLYTGPVMQDTDDEIILVATARDFDSMGEGDEIVELEWSVDGVVDPDTKGYKYNAPPRTLSNGWHGFSVRAKDNDGHWSKPVKFDMYVAEDIFHIHLPMTVNP
;
A
#
# COMPACT_ATOMS: atom_id res chain seq x y z
N MET A 1 37.48 39.04 27.25
CA MET A 1 36.94 37.92 26.45
C MET A 1 37.02 38.30 24.97
N ASN A 2 37.38 37.39 24.06
CA ASN A 2 37.80 37.73 22.69
C ASN A 2 36.58 37.82 21.74
N LEU A 3 36.55 38.82 20.84
CA LEU A 3 35.43 39.09 19.92
C LEU A 3 35.05 37.87 19.05
N LYS A 4 36.02 36.99 18.75
CA LYS A 4 35.80 35.70 18.07
C LYS A 4 34.95 34.70 18.87
N LYS A 5 35.02 34.70 20.19
CA LYS A 5 34.15 33.85 21.03
C LYS A 5 32.74 34.44 21.13
N ILE A 6 32.59 35.76 21.08
CA ILE A 6 31.27 36.43 21.09
C ILE A 6 30.52 36.19 19.78
N VAL A 7 31.21 36.19 18.63
CA VAL A 7 30.60 35.90 17.32
C VAL A 7 30.25 34.42 17.17
N ILE A 8 31.09 33.49 17.65
CA ILE A 8 30.76 32.05 17.65
C ILE A 8 29.57 31.78 18.58
N TYR A 9 29.54 32.39 19.77
CA TYR A 9 28.44 32.23 20.72
C TYR A 9 27.12 32.84 20.22
N LEU A 10 27.16 33.95 19.47
CA LEU A 10 25.96 34.53 18.81
C LEU A 10 25.45 33.69 17.62
N ILE A 11 26.34 32.99 16.90
CA ILE A 11 25.94 32.09 15.81
C ILE A 11 25.34 30.79 16.37
N THR A 12 25.87 30.26 17.48
CA THR A 12 25.29 29.10 18.17
C THR A 12 23.95 29.43 18.85
N ILE A 13 23.78 30.65 19.35
CA ILE A 13 22.50 31.12 19.93
C ILE A 13 21.44 31.36 18.85
N ILE A 14 21.81 31.73 17.62
CA ILE A 14 20.87 31.82 16.48
C ILE A 14 20.52 30.42 15.96
N MET A 15 21.45 29.44 15.99
CA MET A 15 21.17 28.03 15.66
C MET A 15 20.25 27.34 16.68
N LEU A 16 20.35 27.67 17.96
CA LEU A 16 19.47 27.10 19.00
C LEU A 16 18.11 27.81 19.11
N LEU A 17 17.98 29.03 18.56
CA LEU A 17 16.70 29.75 18.42
C LEU A 17 15.90 29.32 17.18
N SER A 18 16.45 28.45 16.34
CA SER A 18 15.84 27.96 15.10
C SER A 18 15.60 26.44 15.11
N MET A 19 15.69 25.77 16.26
CA MET A 19 15.25 24.37 16.37
C MET A 19 13.72 24.32 16.43
N SER A 20 13.11 24.63 15.29
CA SER A 20 11.70 24.42 14.95
C SER A 20 11.49 22.95 14.59
N ILE A 21 11.69 22.04 15.54
CA ILE A 21 11.19 20.67 15.35
C ILE A 21 9.68 20.73 15.57
N GLY A 22 8.92 20.47 14.50
CA GLY A 22 7.48 20.35 14.52
C GLY A 22 7.05 18.99 15.07
N VAL A 23 7.11 18.83 16.39
CA VAL A 23 6.64 17.62 17.07
C VAL A 23 5.23 17.89 17.59
N ALA A 24 4.28 17.07 17.17
CA ALA A 24 3.03 16.87 17.89
C ALA A 24 3.22 15.68 18.86
N LEU A 25 2.69 15.77 20.07
CA LEU A 25 2.70 14.63 21.00
C LEU A 25 1.54 13.71 20.66
N ALA A 26 1.80 12.41 20.70
CA ALA A 26 0.78 11.40 20.48
C ALA A 26 -0.24 11.43 21.63
N GLU A 27 -1.50 11.62 21.27
CA GLU A 27 -2.62 11.66 22.20
C GLU A 27 -3.71 10.71 21.69
N ASP A 28 -3.56 9.42 22.01
CA ASP A 28 -4.39 8.35 21.43
C ASP A 28 -5.34 7.64 22.43
N GLY A 29 -5.55 8.24 23.61
CA GLY A 29 -6.42 7.76 24.68
C GLY A 29 -5.91 6.51 25.42
N VAL A 30 -6.74 5.93 26.30
CA VAL A 30 -6.38 4.66 26.98
C VAL A 30 -6.27 3.53 25.95
N LEU A 31 -5.23 2.70 26.09
CA LEU A 31 -4.99 1.55 25.22
C LEU A 31 -6.23 0.64 25.06
N PHE A 32 -6.87 0.73 23.90
CA PHE A 32 -8.05 -0.06 23.54
C PHE A 32 -7.72 -1.20 22.58
N ARG A 33 -7.53 -2.41 23.10
CA ARG A 33 -7.15 -3.58 22.30
C ARG A 33 -8.09 -4.78 22.49
N ARG A 34 -8.37 -5.50 21.39
CA ARG A 34 -9.22 -6.71 21.36
C ARG A 34 -8.60 -7.81 20.51
N ASN A 35 -8.69 -9.06 20.99
CA ASN A 35 -8.37 -10.26 20.21
C ASN A 35 -9.63 -10.72 19.47
N ILE A 36 -9.55 -10.78 18.13
CA ILE A 36 -10.70 -11.09 17.27
C ILE A 36 -10.89 -12.60 17.14
N SER A 37 -9.84 -13.33 16.72
CA SER A 37 -9.87 -14.76 16.41
C SER A 37 -10.04 -15.62 17.67
N LYS A 38 -9.30 -15.29 18.75
CA LYS A 38 -9.29 -16.04 20.02
C LYS A 38 -8.92 -17.51 19.83
N THR A 39 -8.00 -17.77 18.92
CA THR A 39 -7.50 -19.09 18.54
C THR A 39 -5.98 -19.13 18.67
N PRO A 40 -5.42 -18.94 19.87
CA PRO A 40 -3.98 -18.86 20.07
C PRO A 40 -3.23 -20.14 19.67
N ASP A 41 -3.91 -21.29 19.65
CA ASP A 41 -3.33 -22.56 19.23
C ASP A 41 -3.19 -22.66 17.70
N ASN A 42 -3.87 -21.80 16.93
CA ASN A 42 -3.88 -21.80 15.47
C ASN A 42 -2.88 -20.78 14.93
N GLU A 43 -2.39 -20.98 13.71
CA GLU A 43 -1.64 -19.97 12.95
C GLU A 43 -2.61 -19.03 12.25
N THR A 44 -2.44 -17.71 12.40
CA THR A 44 -3.30 -16.68 11.80
C THR A 44 -2.53 -15.80 10.81
N GLU A 45 -3.10 -15.58 9.61
CA GLU A 45 -2.51 -14.71 8.58
C GLU A 45 -3.55 -13.85 7.81
N LYS A 46 -3.07 -12.91 6.98
CA LYS A 46 -3.84 -12.15 5.97
C LYS A 46 -4.93 -11.26 6.57
N SER A 47 -4.59 -10.54 7.64
CA SER A 47 -5.54 -9.63 8.29
C SER A 47 -5.83 -8.39 7.44
N ALA A 48 -7.11 -8.05 7.28
CA ALA A 48 -7.54 -6.83 6.59
C ALA A 48 -8.85 -6.29 7.17
N ILE A 49 -9.03 -4.95 7.22
CA ILE A 49 -10.24 -4.30 7.74
C ILE A 49 -10.82 -3.26 6.76
N TYR A 50 -12.16 -3.18 6.70
CA TYR A 50 -12.92 -2.13 6.05
C TYR A 50 -14.05 -1.61 6.95
N MET A 51 -14.51 -0.39 6.66
CA MET A 51 -15.61 0.28 7.36
C MET A 51 -16.71 0.64 6.37
N MET A 52 -17.96 0.37 6.74
CA MET A 52 -19.12 0.84 6.00
C MET A 52 -19.36 2.34 6.26
N ASP A 53 -19.86 3.06 5.26
CA ASP A 53 -20.00 4.51 5.26
C ASP A 53 -21.33 5.01 5.83
N PHE A 54 -21.99 4.23 6.70
CA PHE A 54 -23.23 4.59 7.37
C PHE A 54 -23.28 4.07 8.81
N TYR A 55 -24.19 4.63 9.61
CA TYR A 55 -24.40 4.18 10.98
C TYR A 55 -25.44 3.07 11.12
N VAL A 56 -25.24 2.24 12.13
CA VAL A 56 -26.21 1.27 12.67
C VAL A 56 -26.40 1.51 14.17
N PRO A 57 -27.50 1.05 14.79
CA PRO A 57 -27.59 0.98 16.25
C PRO A 57 -26.41 0.18 16.81
N ALA A 58 -25.77 0.71 17.85
CA ALA A 58 -24.64 0.04 18.49
C ALA A 58 -25.10 -1.27 19.13
N GLN A 59 -24.40 -2.36 18.81
CA GLN A 59 -24.77 -3.71 19.21
C GLN A 59 -23.54 -4.59 19.43
N ALA A 60 -23.49 -5.25 20.60
CA ALA A 60 -22.46 -6.23 20.89
C ALA A 60 -22.63 -7.49 20.04
N SER A 61 -21.54 -8.25 19.83
CA SER A 61 -21.55 -9.51 19.07
C SER A 61 -22.41 -10.63 19.68
N THR A 62 -22.91 -10.42 20.90
CA THR A 62 -23.92 -11.28 21.55
C THR A 62 -25.35 -10.98 21.14
N GLY A 63 -25.56 -9.89 20.39
CA GLY A 63 -26.88 -9.37 20.00
C GLY A 63 -27.43 -8.27 20.91
N LEU A 64 -26.77 -8.00 22.05
CA LEU A 64 -27.22 -6.96 22.99
C LEU A 64 -27.03 -5.55 22.40
N VAL A 65 -28.14 -4.88 22.13
CA VAL A 65 -28.17 -3.47 21.70
C VAL A 65 -27.92 -2.54 22.90
N GLY A 66 -26.98 -1.61 22.76
CA GLY A 66 -26.63 -0.65 23.80
C GLY A 66 -25.49 0.29 23.37
N PRO A 67 -25.33 1.43 24.06
CA PRO A 67 -24.33 2.41 23.68
C PRO A 67 -22.91 1.91 23.94
N VAL A 68 -21.96 2.39 23.12
CA VAL A 68 -20.53 2.23 23.33
C VAL A 68 -20.05 3.33 24.28
N ASP A 69 -19.50 2.97 25.45
CA ASP A 69 -19.15 3.91 26.52
C ASP A 69 -17.66 3.85 26.94
N ASN A 70 -16.81 3.24 26.10
CA ASN A 70 -15.40 2.98 26.40
C ASN A 70 -14.44 3.94 25.68
N TYR A 71 -14.83 5.21 25.55
CA TYR A 71 -14.01 6.30 25.00
C TYR A 71 -13.29 7.04 26.13
N LEU A 72 -12.14 6.51 26.55
CA LEU A 72 -11.43 6.96 27.74
C LEU A 72 -10.08 7.60 27.36
N LEU A 73 -9.73 8.70 28.03
CA LEU A 73 -8.40 9.31 27.96
C LEU A 73 -7.48 8.72 29.03
N ASP A 74 -6.20 8.61 28.67
CA ASP A 74 -5.14 8.33 29.64
C ASP A 74 -4.83 9.64 30.39
N ASP A 75 -5.31 9.78 31.62
CA ASP A 75 -5.16 11.02 32.39
C ASP A 75 -3.82 11.09 33.15
N GLY A 76 -2.96 10.08 33.01
CA GLY A 76 -1.64 10.01 33.64
C GLY A 76 -1.66 10.03 35.18
N ILE A 77 -2.84 9.90 35.81
CA ILE A 77 -3.02 9.94 37.26
C ILE A 77 -3.43 8.55 37.74
N ASP A 78 -2.56 7.92 38.54
CA ASP A 78 -2.70 6.59 39.17
C ASP A 78 -3.94 6.44 40.12
N ASP A 79 -4.85 7.43 40.14
CA ASP A 79 -6.05 7.53 40.99
C ASP A 79 -7.37 7.38 40.18
N ASN A 80 -7.47 6.35 39.33
CA ASN A 80 -8.71 5.54 39.16
C ASN A 80 -10.04 6.25 38.79
N GLU A 81 -10.02 7.39 38.10
CA GLU A 81 -11.19 7.96 37.41
C GLU A 81 -10.80 8.34 35.96
N ASP A 82 -10.69 7.36 35.07
CA ASP A 82 -10.45 7.57 33.63
C ASP A 82 -11.37 8.67 33.08
N LEU A 83 -10.80 9.70 32.44
CA LEU A 83 -11.58 10.81 31.91
C LEU A 83 -12.33 10.35 30.65
N ILE A 84 -13.64 10.62 30.58
CA ILE A 84 -14.46 10.30 29.41
C ILE A 84 -14.15 11.30 28.31
N ALA A 85 -13.61 10.82 27.19
CA ALA A 85 -13.29 11.61 26.01
C ALA A 85 -14.54 11.98 25.20
N TYR A 86 -15.44 11.02 25.03
CA TYR A 86 -16.68 11.17 24.28
C TYR A 86 -17.84 10.57 25.06
N ASP A 87 -19.00 11.23 24.99
CA ASP A 87 -20.25 10.68 25.50
C ASP A 87 -20.54 9.30 24.89
N ALA A 88 -21.29 8.48 25.63
CA ALA A 88 -21.67 7.15 25.17
C ALA A 88 -22.41 7.22 23.83
N ARG A 89 -21.99 6.39 22.87
CA ARG A 89 -22.44 6.42 21.46
C ARG A 89 -23.47 5.33 21.19
N ASP A 90 -24.72 5.71 20.93
CA ASP A 90 -25.86 4.80 20.64
C ASP A 90 -25.81 4.17 19.23
N PHE A 91 -24.98 4.71 18.35
CA PHE A 91 -24.77 4.28 16.97
C PHE A 91 -23.28 4.02 16.70
N ALA A 92 -22.99 3.04 15.86
CA ALA A 92 -21.64 2.67 15.46
C ALA A 92 -21.53 2.51 13.93
N LYS A 93 -20.31 2.61 13.42
CA LYS A 93 -19.97 2.31 12.02
C LYS A 93 -19.65 0.82 11.92
N PRO A 94 -20.29 0.04 11.05
CA PRO A 94 -19.94 -1.38 10.89
C PRO A 94 -18.48 -1.55 10.45
N LEU A 95 -17.75 -2.38 11.19
CA LEU A 95 -16.36 -2.76 10.88
C LEU A 95 -16.33 -4.23 10.45
N ILE A 96 -15.73 -4.49 9.29
CA ILE A 96 -15.64 -5.81 8.67
C ILE A 96 -14.18 -6.19 8.49
N THR A 97 -13.77 -7.32 9.04
CA THR A 97 -12.40 -7.85 8.92
C THR A 97 -12.41 -9.27 8.36
N VAL A 98 -11.33 -9.68 7.69
CA VAL A 98 -11.08 -11.08 7.27
C VAL A 98 -9.68 -11.51 7.66
N TRP A 99 -9.48 -12.81 7.77
CA TRP A 99 -8.19 -13.48 8.02
C TRP A 99 -8.29 -14.96 7.65
N ILE A 100 -7.18 -15.69 7.70
CA ILE A 100 -7.13 -17.16 7.64
C ILE A 100 -6.59 -17.73 8.96
N ASP A 101 -7.16 -18.84 9.42
CA ASP A 101 -6.66 -19.60 10.57
C ASP A 101 -6.42 -21.06 10.21
N ASP A 102 -5.30 -21.63 10.64
CA ASP A 102 -5.00 -23.07 10.55
C ASP A 102 -5.72 -23.83 11.67
N LEU A 103 -6.65 -24.72 11.31
CA LEU A 103 -7.44 -25.46 12.29
C LEU A 103 -6.77 -26.79 12.74
N HIS A 104 -5.60 -27.15 12.19
CA HIS A 104 -4.87 -28.39 12.55
C HIS A 104 -3.36 -28.16 12.74
N PRO A 105 -2.96 -27.42 13.78
CA PRO A 105 -1.56 -27.01 14.01
C PRO A 105 -0.59 -28.18 14.30
N GLU A 106 -1.08 -29.37 14.65
CA GLU A 106 -0.22 -30.54 14.91
C GLU A 106 0.31 -31.20 13.62
N ASP A 107 -0.33 -30.95 12.47
CA ASP A 107 -0.03 -31.55 11.17
C ASP A 107 0.51 -30.54 10.14
N SER A 108 0.58 -29.25 10.49
CA SER A 108 0.91 -28.17 9.56
C SER A 108 2.42 -27.91 9.43
N LYS A 109 2.77 -27.42 8.25
CA LYS A 109 4.05 -26.80 7.94
C LYS A 109 3.73 -25.55 7.14
N GLY A 110 3.87 -24.36 7.74
CA GLY A 110 3.57 -23.07 7.10
C GLY A 110 4.23 -22.88 5.73
N GLY A 111 3.74 -21.92 4.95
CA GLY A 111 4.19 -21.64 3.57
C GLY A 111 3.48 -22.48 2.50
N ILE A 112 4.15 -22.77 1.36
CA ILE A 112 3.57 -23.61 0.27
C ILE A 112 3.36 -25.08 0.66
N THR A 113 3.78 -25.46 1.87
CA THR A 113 3.56 -26.81 2.42
C THR A 113 2.24 -26.89 3.16
N PHE A 114 1.82 -28.12 3.51
CA PHE A 114 0.51 -28.45 4.06
C PHE A 114 0.05 -27.49 5.18
N GLY A 115 -0.96 -26.67 4.89
CA GLY A 115 -1.80 -26.00 5.88
C GLY A 115 -3.22 -26.55 5.87
N HIS A 116 -3.93 -26.46 6.99
CA HIS A 116 -5.37 -26.71 7.05
C HIS A 116 -6.14 -25.41 7.31
N PHE A 117 -5.78 -24.37 6.54
CA PHE A 117 -6.35 -23.04 6.70
C PHE A 117 -7.77 -22.93 6.18
N ASP A 118 -8.60 -22.18 6.92
CA ASP A 118 -9.91 -21.72 6.48
C ASP A 118 -9.98 -20.19 6.44
N ALA A 119 -10.83 -19.65 5.57
CA ALA A 119 -11.15 -18.22 5.49
C ALA A 119 -12.22 -17.84 6.51
N PHE A 120 -11.94 -16.79 7.29
CA PHE A 120 -12.84 -16.25 8.31
C PHE A 120 -13.21 -14.79 8.01
N ALA A 121 -14.40 -14.41 8.46
CA ALA A 121 -14.84 -13.01 8.52
C ALA A 121 -15.28 -12.64 9.94
N GLY A 122 -15.01 -11.40 10.33
CA GLY A 122 -15.37 -10.81 11.60
C GLY A 122 -16.17 -9.53 11.38
N VAL A 123 -17.27 -9.39 12.13
CA VAL A 123 -18.16 -8.22 12.08
C VAL A 123 -18.26 -7.60 13.46
N SER A 124 -18.02 -6.29 13.54
CA SER A 124 -18.22 -5.48 14.74
C SER A 124 -19.28 -4.40 14.46
N LEU A 125 -20.28 -4.31 15.33
CA LEU A 125 -21.36 -3.31 15.29
C LEU A 125 -21.36 -2.41 16.54
N ASP A 126 -20.28 -2.42 17.31
CA ASP A 126 -20.08 -1.65 18.55
C ASP A 126 -18.68 -1.01 18.61
N ASP A 127 -18.24 -0.51 17.44
CA ASP A 127 -16.99 0.25 17.28
C ASP A 127 -15.75 -0.51 17.75
N GLY A 128 -15.72 -1.82 17.45
CA GLY A 128 -14.63 -2.73 17.72
C GLY A 128 -14.61 -3.33 19.12
N THR A 129 -15.62 -3.05 19.95
CA THR A 129 -15.70 -3.55 21.32
C THR A 129 -15.88 -5.06 21.38
N SER A 130 -16.64 -5.62 20.44
CA SER A 130 -16.83 -7.06 20.29
C SER A 130 -17.02 -7.47 18.83
N TRP A 131 -16.66 -8.73 18.53
CA TRP A 131 -16.62 -9.25 17.15
C TRP A 131 -17.41 -10.55 17.05
N LYS A 132 -18.27 -10.67 16.02
CA LYS A 132 -18.98 -11.89 15.62
C LYS A 132 -18.19 -12.53 14.47
N THR A 133 -17.68 -13.74 14.66
CA THR A 133 -16.79 -14.43 13.70
C THR A 133 -17.53 -15.55 12.96
N THR A 134 -17.22 -15.71 11.67
CA THR A 134 -17.84 -16.71 10.79
C THR A 134 -16.76 -17.41 9.97
N ASN A 135 -16.67 -18.74 10.05
CA ASN A 135 -15.88 -19.55 9.11
C ASN A 135 -16.66 -19.66 7.78
N LEU A 136 -16.11 -19.05 6.72
CA LEU A 136 -16.70 -18.96 5.39
C LEU A 136 -16.38 -20.19 4.54
N SER A 137 -15.12 -20.64 4.51
CA SER A 137 -14.69 -21.71 3.59
C SER A 137 -15.06 -23.11 4.07
N ARG A 138 -14.91 -23.40 5.37
CA ARG A 138 -15.15 -24.71 6.01
C ARG A 138 -14.57 -25.89 5.22
N SER A 139 -13.36 -25.71 4.71
CA SER A 139 -12.66 -26.59 3.77
C SER A 139 -11.47 -27.33 4.38
N SER A 140 -10.95 -26.89 5.52
CA SER A 140 -9.80 -27.46 6.25
C SER A 140 -9.85 -28.99 6.45
N ASP A 141 -11.03 -29.55 6.71
CA ASP A 141 -11.27 -30.99 6.89
C ASP A 141 -11.66 -31.74 5.60
N LEU A 142 -11.80 -31.03 4.49
CA LEU A 142 -12.27 -31.58 3.21
C LEU A 142 -11.08 -31.84 2.27
N SER A 143 -11.29 -32.68 1.26
CA SER A 143 -10.28 -32.93 0.23
C SER A 143 -10.96 -33.15 -1.11
N SER A 144 -10.43 -32.50 -2.15
CA SER A 144 -10.85 -32.70 -3.55
C SER A 144 -9.77 -33.39 -4.39
N PHE A 145 -8.59 -33.65 -3.81
CA PHE A 145 -7.44 -34.19 -4.52
C PHE A 145 -6.71 -35.26 -3.70
N ASN A 146 -6.37 -36.37 -4.35
CA ASN A 146 -5.50 -37.39 -3.74
C ASN A 146 -4.13 -37.31 -4.41
N LEU A 147 -3.10 -37.07 -3.62
CA LEU A 147 -1.71 -37.12 -4.08
C LEU A 147 -1.36 -38.51 -4.65
N ALA A 148 -0.28 -38.59 -5.43
CA ALA A 148 0.21 -39.84 -6.01
C ALA A 148 0.53 -40.93 -4.96
N ASN A 149 0.82 -40.53 -3.72
CA ASN A 149 1.05 -41.43 -2.59
C ASN A 149 -0.25 -41.96 -1.93
N GLY A 150 -1.43 -41.48 -2.37
CA GLY A 150 -2.75 -41.84 -1.84
C GLY A 150 -3.21 -41.01 -0.64
N TYR A 151 -2.47 -39.97 -0.25
CA TYR A 151 -2.87 -39.01 0.77
C TYR A 151 -3.96 -38.08 0.21
N ALA A 152 -5.05 -37.92 0.94
CA ALA A 152 -6.09 -36.95 0.63
C ALA A 152 -5.60 -35.57 1.08
N TYR A 153 -5.26 -34.70 0.13
CA TYR A 153 -4.72 -33.38 0.43
C TYR A 153 -5.85 -32.49 0.99
N PRO A 154 -5.68 -31.89 2.19
CA PRO A 154 -6.73 -31.10 2.82
C PRO A 154 -7.04 -29.80 2.06
N GLY A 155 -8.21 -29.22 2.31
CA GLY A 155 -8.46 -27.84 1.91
C GLY A 155 -7.52 -26.92 2.66
N ASP A 156 -6.97 -25.96 1.92
CA ASP A 156 -5.93 -25.08 2.42
C ASP A 156 -6.09 -23.71 1.76
N VAL A 157 -6.58 -22.74 2.53
CA VAL A 157 -6.74 -21.36 2.09
C VAL A 157 -5.46 -20.59 2.37
N HIS A 158 -4.79 -20.11 1.32
CA HIS A 158 -3.49 -19.41 1.45
C HIS A 158 -3.58 -17.91 1.10
N ASN A 159 -4.76 -17.42 0.72
CA ASN A 159 -5.00 -15.99 0.52
C ASN A 159 -6.49 -15.66 0.59
N VAL A 160 -6.84 -14.57 1.26
CA VAL A 160 -8.21 -14.05 1.39
C VAL A 160 -8.21 -12.52 1.24
N VAL A 161 -9.21 -12.00 0.54
CA VAL A 161 -9.42 -10.55 0.34
C VAL A 161 -10.91 -10.23 0.43
N HIS A 162 -11.25 -9.03 0.89
CA HIS A 162 -12.63 -8.56 0.94
C HIS A 162 -12.75 -7.07 0.64
N GLN A 163 -13.97 -6.65 0.32
CA GLN A 163 -14.38 -5.26 0.12
C GLN A 163 -15.82 -5.04 0.58
N VAL A 164 -16.17 -3.78 0.82
CA VAL A 164 -17.53 -3.34 1.19
C VAL A 164 -18.08 -2.31 0.21
N ALA A 165 -19.37 -2.39 -0.12
CA ALA A 165 -20.06 -1.42 -0.96
C ALA A 165 -21.49 -1.20 -0.47
N GLY A 166 -21.72 -0.05 0.19
CA GLY A 166 -22.96 0.13 0.94
C GLY A 166 -23.10 -0.97 2.00
N ASP A 167 -24.26 -1.62 2.05
CA ASP A 167 -24.58 -2.69 3.00
C ASP A 167 -24.12 -4.10 2.53
N GLN A 168 -23.42 -4.18 1.41
CA GLN A 168 -22.91 -5.42 0.82
C GLN A 168 -21.43 -5.66 1.17
N ILE A 169 -21.08 -6.92 1.39
CA ILE A 169 -19.74 -7.40 1.72
C ILE A 169 -19.36 -8.49 0.73
N PHE A 170 -18.28 -8.31 -0.02
CA PHE A 170 -17.76 -9.33 -0.93
C PHE A 170 -16.44 -9.88 -0.41
N VAL A 171 -16.33 -11.19 -0.34
CA VAL A 171 -15.12 -11.89 0.10
C VAL A 171 -14.70 -12.87 -0.99
N ALA A 172 -13.41 -12.92 -1.31
CA ALA A 172 -12.83 -13.88 -2.22
C ALA A 172 -11.58 -14.53 -1.60
N TRP A 173 -11.37 -15.81 -1.88
CA TRP A 173 -10.17 -16.54 -1.43
C TRP A 173 -9.75 -17.59 -2.45
N VAL A 174 -8.50 -18.04 -2.33
CA VAL A 174 -7.97 -19.17 -3.10
C VAL A 174 -7.70 -20.33 -2.16
N SER A 175 -8.15 -21.52 -2.57
CA SER A 175 -8.06 -22.74 -1.75
C SER A 175 -7.57 -23.93 -2.57
N LYS A 176 -6.81 -24.82 -1.94
CA LYS A 176 -6.49 -26.16 -2.48
C LYS A 176 -7.71 -27.07 -2.60
N TYR A 177 -8.85 -26.70 -1.99
CA TYR A 177 -10.12 -27.38 -2.16
C TYR A 177 -10.88 -26.91 -3.40
N CYS A 178 -11.20 -27.84 -4.30
CA CYS A 178 -11.79 -27.60 -5.62
C CYS A 178 -13.02 -28.50 -5.87
N GLU A 179 -13.88 -28.71 -4.87
CA GLU A 179 -15.12 -29.47 -5.01
C GLU A 179 -16.31 -28.72 -4.41
N GLY A 180 -17.52 -28.88 -4.96
CA GLY A 180 -18.71 -28.13 -4.54
C GLY A 180 -18.84 -26.74 -5.17
N GLY A 181 -19.63 -25.87 -4.51
CA GLY A 181 -19.84 -24.46 -4.88
C GLY A 181 -20.74 -24.17 -6.09
N THR A 182 -21.36 -25.20 -6.70
CA THR A 182 -22.24 -25.09 -7.90
C THR A 182 -21.76 -24.06 -8.94
N PRO A 183 -20.52 -24.20 -9.44
CA PRO A 183 -19.93 -23.23 -10.35
C PRO A 183 -20.68 -23.18 -11.68
N LEU A 184 -20.74 -21.98 -12.29
CA LEU A 184 -21.43 -21.75 -13.55
C LEU A 184 -20.92 -22.66 -14.70
N TYR A 185 -19.60 -22.89 -14.80
CA TYR A 185 -19.00 -23.75 -15.84
C TYR A 185 -19.38 -25.25 -15.73
N LYS A 186 -20.03 -25.67 -14.63
CA LYS A 186 -20.54 -27.05 -14.46
C LYS A 186 -22.01 -27.21 -14.82
N LEU A 187 -22.74 -26.13 -15.07
CA LEU A 187 -24.12 -26.22 -15.53
C LEU A 187 -24.17 -26.90 -16.89
N ASP A 188 -25.18 -27.73 -17.08
CA ASP A 188 -25.43 -28.42 -18.35
C ASP A 188 -26.41 -27.58 -19.16
N PRO A 189 -26.02 -27.06 -20.35
CA PRO A 189 -26.89 -26.17 -21.12
C PRO A 189 -28.23 -26.81 -21.53
N THR A 190 -28.30 -28.14 -21.58
CA THR A 190 -29.53 -28.89 -21.88
C THR A 190 -30.36 -29.16 -20.62
N GLU A 191 -29.74 -29.54 -19.49
CA GLU A 191 -30.48 -29.82 -18.24
C GLU A 191 -30.89 -28.54 -17.49
N ASP A 192 -30.07 -27.50 -17.55
CA ASP A 192 -30.26 -26.21 -16.87
C ASP A 192 -30.81 -25.11 -17.79
N ALA A 193 -31.32 -25.47 -18.98
CA ALA A 193 -31.78 -24.54 -20.02
C ALA A 193 -32.79 -23.47 -19.52
N ASP A 194 -33.73 -23.86 -18.64
CA ASP A 194 -34.72 -22.93 -18.09
C ASP A 194 -34.05 -21.87 -17.19
N TYR A 195 -33.03 -22.25 -16.43
CA TYR A 195 -32.30 -21.33 -15.55
C TYR A 195 -31.39 -20.40 -16.33
N LEU A 196 -30.63 -20.94 -17.30
CA LEU A 196 -29.80 -20.13 -18.20
C LEU A 196 -30.65 -19.13 -18.99
N SER A 197 -31.82 -19.55 -19.48
CA SER A 197 -32.77 -18.65 -20.17
C SER A 197 -33.27 -17.52 -19.27
N ILE A 198 -33.46 -17.75 -17.96
CA ILE A 198 -33.81 -16.68 -17.02
C ILE A 198 -32.64 -15.70 -16.88
N LEU A 199 -31.41 -16.18 -16.74
CA LEU A 199 -30.23 -15.33 -16.64
C LEU A 199 -30.03 -14.46 -17.90
N GLU A 200 -30.20 -15.04 -19.09
CA GLU A 200 -30.12 -14.30 -20.36
C GLU A 200 -31.24 -13.25 -20.50
N THR A 201 -32.49 -13.63 -20.22
CA THR A 201 -33.65 -12.78 -20.59
C THR A 201 -34.12 -11.84 -19.48
N THR A 202 -33.98 -12.23 -18.22
CA THR A 202 -34.44 -11.45 -17.05
C THR A 202 -33.33 -10.61 -16.46
N TYR A 203 -32.10 -11.17 -16.44
CA TYR A 203 -30.91 -10.52 -15.89
C TYR A 203 -29.98 -9.96 -16.96
N GLU A 204 -30.37 -10.07 -18.24
CA GLU A 204 -29.65 -9.50 -19.39
C GLU A 204 -28.16 -9.89 -19.41
N LYS A 205 -27.84 -11.11 -18.97
CA LYS A 205 -26.47 -11.63 -18.98
C LYS A 205 -26.07 -12.01 -20.42
N ASP A 206 -24.98 -11.42 -20.88
CA ASP A 206 -24.35 -11.73 -22.16
C ASP A 206 -23.86 -13.19 -22.21
N THR A 207 -23.95 -13.83 -23.39
CA THR A 207 -23.42 -15.16 -23.68
C THR A 207 -21.95 -15.29 -23.26
N LEU A 208 -21.15 -14.25 -23.47
CA LEU A 208 -19.73 -14.16 -23.07
C LEU A 208 -19.52 -14.49 -21.58
N TYR A 209 -20.48 -14.11 -20.74
CA TYR A 209 -20.42 -14.23 -19.28
C TYR A 209 -21.21 -15.40 -18.72
N LEU A 210 -21.82 -16.22 -19.57
CA LEU A 210 -22.64 -17.36 -19.16
C LEU A 210 -21.99 -18.71 -19.44
N TYR A 211 -21.21 -18.82 -20.52
CA TYR A 211 -20.68 -20.08 -21.01
C TYR A 211 -19.15 -20.13 -20.96
N ASP A 212 -18.59 -21.32 -20.76
CA ASP A 212 -17.14 -21.51 -20.64
C ASP A 212 -16.46 -21.47 -22.01
N LEU A 213 -16.16 -20.25 -22.47
CA LEU A 213 -15.44 -20.00 -23.73
C LEU A 213 -13.91 -19.99 -23.53
N PHE A 214 -13.43 -19.83 -22.30
CA PHE A 214 -12.03 -19.56 -21.98
C PHE A 214 -11.25 -20.76 -21.41
N GLY A 215 -11.93 -21.88 -21.19
CA GLY A 215 -11.32 -23.13 -20.73
C GLY A 215 -11.18 -23.22 -19.20
N VAL A 216 -12.18 -22.71 -18.47
CA VAL A 216 -12.23 -22.75 -16.99
C VAL A 216 -12.47 -24.18 -16.49
N LYS A 217 -13.32 -24.95 -17.20
CA LYS A 217 -13.69 -26.32 -16.85
C LYS A 217 -12.53 -27.29 -17.08
N GLY A 218 -12.26 -28.09 -16.06
CA GLY A 218 -11.30 -29.19 -16.14
C GLY A 218 -11.24 -30.00 -14.85
N ASN A 219 -10.33 -30.97 -14.81
CA ASN A 219 -10.00 -31.68 -13.59
C ASN A 219 -8.92 -30.91 -12.82
N GLN A 220 -8.99 -30.96 -11.50
CA GLN A 220 -7.95 -30.38 -10.65
C GLN A 220 -6.57 -31.00 -10.96
N GLY A 221 -5.58 -30.17 -11.24
CA GLY A 221 -4.19 -30.56 -11.47
C GLY A 221 -3.33 -30.52 -10.20
N SER A 222 -2.05 -30.83 -10.36
CA SER A 222 -1.04 -30.74 -9.32
C SER A 222 0.34 -30.45 -9.92
N VAL A 223 1.24 -29.92 -9.11
CA VAL A 223 2.66 -29.72 -9.42
C VAL A 223 3.50 -30.54 -8.44
N ASP A 224 4.52 -31.23 -8.97
CA ASP A 224 5.48 -31.99 -8.17
C ASP A 224 6.80 -31.22 -8.05
N TYR A 225 7.00 -30.54 -6.92
CA TYR A 225 8.19 -29.75 -6.66
C TYR A 225 9.44 -30.60 -6.38
N THR A 226 9.28 -31.91 -6.13
CA THR A 226 10.45 -32.80 -6.06
C THR A 226 11.20 -32.86 -7.39
N LEU A 227 10.47 -32.70 -8.51
CA LEU A 227 11.03 -32.64 -9.85
C LEU A 227 11.71 -31.28 -10.15
N GLN A 228 11.37 -30.24 -9.40
CA GLN A 228 11.91 -28.89 -9.54
C GLN A 228 13.07 -28.59 -8.57
N GLY A 229 13.47 -29.58 -7.75
CA GLY A 229 14.61 -29.45 -6.84
C GLY A 229 14.26 -29.13 -5.39
N TYR A 230 12.96 -29.13 -5.04
CA TYR A 230 12.44 -28.87 -3.68
C TYR A 230 11.75 -30.13 -3.12
N PRO A 231 12.50 -31.21 -2.82
CA PRO A 231 11.93 -32.48 -2.38
C PRO A 231 11.19 -32.41 -1.04
N GLU A 232 11.46 -31.39 -0.22
CA GLU A 232 10.81 -31.11 1.05
C GLU A 232 9.34 -30.67 0.91
N VAL A 233 8.97 -30.07 -0.23
CA VAL A 233 7.60 -29.61 -0.51
C VAL A 233 6.74 -30.76 -1.03
N GLY A 234 7.22 -31.48 -2.04
CA GLY A 234 6.49 -32.61 -2.62
C GLY A 234 5.49 -32.23 -3.71
N GLU A 235 4.45 -33.05 -3.86
CA GLU A 235 3.33 -32.80 -4.78
C GLU A 235 2.26 -31.94 -4.09
N VAL A 236 1.85 -30.87 -4.75
CA VAL A 236 0.85 -29.91 -4.25
C VAL A 236 -0.24 -29.75 -5.32
N PRO A 237 -1.54 -29.82 -4.95
CA PRO A 237 -2.62 -29.59 -5.90
C PRO A 237 -2.74 -28.12 -6.31
N TYR A 238 -3.36 -27.89 -7.46
CA TYR A 238 -3.71 -26.55 -7.93
C TYR A 238 -4.88 -25.97 -7.13
N SER A 239 -4.90 -24.65 -6.99
CA SER A 239 -5.88 -23.92 -6.20
C SER A 239 -7.07 -23.46 -7.03
N CYS A 240 -8.23 -23.32 -6.38
CA CYS A 240 -9.45 -22.75 -6.95
C CYS A 240 -9.80 -21.41 -6.32
N VAL A 241 -10.44 -20.55 -7.11
CA VAL A 241 -11.03 -19.30 -6.64
C VAL A 241 -12.43 -19.54 -6.10
N TRP A 242 -12.69 -18.97 -4.94
CA TRP A 242 -13.97 -19.01 -4.23
C TRP A 242 -14.40 -17.60 -3.82
N THR A 243 -15.71 -17.40 -3.74
CA THR A 243 -16.30 -16.15 -3.27
C THR A 243 -17.43 -16.42 -2.28
N ALA A 244 -17.69 -15.45 -1.40
CA ALA A 244 -18.87 -15.41 -0.55
C ALA A 244 -19.41 -13.98 -0.49
N ARG A 245 -20.72 -13.85 -0.32
CA ARG A 245 -21.43 -12.58 -0.29
C ARG A 245 -22.09 -12.43 1.07
N GLY A 246 -21.91 -11.27 1.70
CA GLY A 246 -22.58 -10.87 2.93
C GLY A 246 -23.45 -9.65 2.68
N LYS A 247 -24.60 -9.58 3.36
CA LYS A 247 -25.42 -8.36 3.39
C LYS A 247 -25.79 -8.04 4.84
N LEU A 248 -25.59 -6.77 5.22
CA LEU A 248 -26.03 -6.26 6.49
C LEU A 248 -27.50 -5.89 6.40
N ILE A 249 -28.32 -6.46 7.29
CA ILE A 249 -29.77 -6.25 7.30
C ILE A 249 -30.26 -5.79 8.68
N ALA A 250 -31.34 -5.03 8.68
CA ALA A 250 -32.03 -4.64 9.90
C ALA A 250 -32.99 -5.74 10.37
N GLY A 251 -33.08 -5.92 11.68
CA GLY A 251 -33.95 -6.90 12.32
C GLY A 251 -33.18 -7.97 13.10
N ASP A 252 -33.98 -8.81 13.75
CA ASP A 252 -33.52 -9.84 14.66
C ASP A 252 -32.94 -11.04 13.90
N ASP A 253 -31.72 -11.47 14.27
CA ASP A 253 -31.16 -12.73 13.80
C ASP A 253 -31.78 -13.87 14.61
N LEU A 254 -32.70 -14.61 13.98
CA LEU A 254 -33.40 -15.74 14.60
C LEU A 254 -32.46 -16.87 15.06
N SER A 255 -31.18 -16.85 14.65
CA SER A 255 -30.17 -17.79 15.11
C SER A 255 -29.55 -17.42 16.48
N THR A 256 -29.80 -16.21 16.97
CA THR A 256 -29.29 -15.72 18.26
C THR A 256 -30.38 -15.69 19.36
N THR A 257 -29.97 -15.50 20.62
CA THR A 257 -30.90 -15.54 21.77
C THR A 257 -31.41 -14.17 22.21
N GLU A 258 -30.62 -13.12 21.97
CA GLU A 258 -30.98 -11.73 22.28
C GLU A 258 -31.63 -11.11 21.05
N ALA A 259 -32.51 -10.14 21.25
CA ALA A 259 -33.15 -9.45 20.13
C ALA A 259 -32.15 -8.47 19.49
N GLU A 260 -31.70 -8.77 18.28
CA GLU A 260 -30.77 -7.94 17.52
C GLU A 260 -31.51 -6.80 16.80
N ALA A 261 -30.87 -5.64 16.69
CA ALA A 261 -31.32 -4.55 15.83
C ALA A 261 -30.84 -4.74 14.39
N THR A 262 -29.65 -5.31 14.21
CA THR A 262 -28.98 -5.49 12.91
C THR A 262 -28.09 -6.74 12.91
N HIS A 263 -27.96 -7.40 11.76
CA HIS A 263 -27.11 -8.58 11.60
C HIS A 263 -26.65 -8.77 10.15
N VAL A 264 -25.63 -9.61 9.95
CA VAL A 264 -25.12 -9.96 8.61
C VAL A 264 -25.60 -11.35 8.21
N VAL A 265 -26.18 -11.47 7.03
CA VAL A 265 -26.52 -12.74 6.39
C VAL A 265 -25.47 -13.05 5.33
N TRP A 266 -24.91 -14.26 5.39
CA TRP A 266 -23.91 -14.76 4.44
C TRP A 266 -24.51 -15.77 3.47
N THR A 267 -24.12 -15.70 2.20
CA THR A 267 -24.42 -16.75 1.22
C THR A 267 -23.51 -17.96 1.41
N LYS A 268 -23.93 -19.09 0.83
CA LYS A 268 -23.01 -20.21 0.60
C LYS A 268 -21.87 -19.79 -0.32
N PRO A 269 -20.65 -20.32 -0.09
CA PRO A 269 -19.52 -20.10 -1.00
C PRO A 269 -19.85 -20.52 -2.44
N GLU A 270 -19.52 -19.64 -3.38
CA GLU A 270 -19.59 -19.88 -4.82
C GLU A 270 -18.17 -20.15 -5.33
N ARG A 271 -18.00 -21.20 -6.14
CA ARG A 271 -16.70 -21.52 -6.74
C ARG A 271 -16.64 -20.99 -8.17
N LEU A 272 -15.53 -20.36 -8.55
CA LEU A 272 -15.39 -19.77 -9.89
C LEU A 272 -14.53 -20.63 -10.83
N THR A 273 -13.54 -21.34 -10.31
CA THR A 273 -12.57 -22.07 -11.14
C THR A 273 -12.51 -23.56 -10.79
N SER A 274 -11.93 -24.38 -11.66
CA SER A 274 -11.92 -25.84 -11.52
C SER A 274 -10.63 -26.42 -10.92
N GLY A 275 -9.58 -25.61 -10.84
CA GLY A 275 -8.24 -26.06 -10.48
C GLY A 275 -7.53 -26.75 -11.66
N ALA A 276 -8.02 -26.60 -12.89
CA ALA A 276 -7.30 -27.02 -14.10
C ALA A 276 -5.99 -26.25 -14.29
N ARG A 277 -5.93 -25.03 -13.73
CA ARG A 277 -4.78 -24.16 -13.62
C ARG A 277 -4.70 -23.69 -12.16
N ASP A 278 -3.52 -23.34 -11.68
CA ASP A 278 -3.29 -22.97 -10.28
C ASP A 278 -3.58 -21.48 -10.07
N ALA A 279 -4.67 -21.19 -9.35
CA ALA A 279 -5.07 -19.82 -9.03
C ALA A 279 -4.26 -19.24 -7.86
N ASN A 280 -3.85 -17.98 -7.96
CA ASN A 280 -3.16 -17.25 -6.89
C ASN A 280 -3.45 -15.75 -6.94
N LEU A 281 -3.17 -15.06 -5.84
CA LEU A 281 -3.24 -13.60 -5.69
C LEU A 281 -4.58 -12.98 -6.13
N PRO A 282 -5.72 -13.38 -5.52
CA PRO A 282 -6.99 -12.72 -5.79
C PRO A 282 -6.94 -11.25 -5.36
N ALA A 283 -7.57 -10.36 -6.15
CA ALA A 283 -7.76 -8.95 -5.84
C ALA A 283 -9.21 -8.56 -6.11
N VAL A 284 -9.82 -7.82 -5.17
CA VAL A 284 -11.22 -7.37 -5.24
C VAL A 284 -11.32 -5.87 -5.00
N ASP A 285 -12.21 -5.22 -5.76
CA ASP A 285 -12.73 -3.89 -5.46
C ASP A 285 -14.25 -3.83 -5.72
N CYS A 286 -14.96 -3.00 -4.96
CA CYS A 286 -16.41 -2.85 -5.04
C CYS A 286 -16.81 -1.36 -4.99
N ALA A 287 -17.77 -1.00 -5.84
CA ALA A 287 -18.28 0.35 -5.99
C ALA A 287 -19.80 0.38 -5.80
N ALA A 288 -20.27 1.17 -4.83
CA ALA A 288 -21.68 1.24 -4.45
C ALA A 288 -22.57 1.70 -5.62
N GLY A 289 -23.57 0.88 -5.95
CA GLY A 289 -24.49 1.09 -7.07
C GLY A 289 -23.97 0.61 -8.44
N ALA A 290 -22.70 0.21 -8.56
CA ALA A 290 -22.17 -0.41 -9.78
C ALA A 290 -22.01 -1.92 -9.59
N GLY A 291 -21.19 -2.36 -8.64
CA GLY A 291 -20.98 -3.78 -8.34
C GLY A 291 -19.61 -4.08 -7.75
N CYS A 292 -19.20 -5.35 -7.86
CA CYS A 292 -17.89 -5.84 -7.43
C CYS A 292 -17.17 -6.55 -8.58
N VAL A 293 -15.86 -6.42 -8.61
CA VAL A 293 -14.98 -7.08 -9.58
C VAL A 293 -13.91 -7.91 -8.86
N LEU A 294 -13.47 -8.98 -9.50
CA LEU A 294 -12.46 -9.90 -8.99
C LEU A 294 -11.46 -10.23 -10.10
N THR A 295 -10.18 -10.09 -9.80
CA THR A 295 -9.08 -10.53 -10.66
C THR A 295 -8.16 -11.49 -9.92
N TRP A 296 -7.50 -12.40 -10.64
CA TRP A 296 -6.52 -13.33 -10.08
C TRP A 296 -5.56 -13.82 -11.17
N GLN A 297 -4.46 -14.41 -10.75
CA GLN A 297 -3.48 -15.04 -11.64
C GLN A 297 -3.76 -16.55 -11.74
N GLU A 298 -3.69 -17.15 -12.94
CA GLU A 298 -3.70 -18.62 -13.09
C GLU A 298 -2.53 -19.17 -13.91
N ASP A 299 -1.69 -19.95 -13.22
CA ASP A 299 -0.54 -20.64 -13.81
C ASP A 299 -0.92 -22.04 -14.30
N PRO A 300 -0.70 -22.39 -15.58
CA PRO A 300 -1.06 -23.70 -16.11
C PRO A 300 -0.18 -24.85 -15.61
N GLU A 301 1.04 -24.56 -15.13
CA GLU A 301 2.02 -25.54 -14.66
C GLU A 301 2.26 -25.49 -13.14
N GLY A 302 1.41 -24.73 -12.43
CA GLY A 302 1.48 -24.56 -10.98
C GLY A 302 2.41 -23.41 -10.58
N LEU A 303 2.23 -22.91 -9.36
CA LEU A 303 3.04 -21.81 -8.81
C LEU A 303 4.54 -22.09 -8.98
N ARG A 304 5.24 -21.18 -9.68
CA ARG A 304 6.68 -21.33 -9.92
C ARG A 304 7.50 -20.73 -8.78
N PRO A 305 8.40 -21.50 -8.14
CA PRO A 305 9.30 -20.96 -7.13
C PRO A 305 10.27 -19.94 -7.73
N GLY A 306 10.38 -18.78 -7.10
CA GLY A 306 11.49 -17.85 -7.24
C GLY A 306 12.76 -18.34 -6.55
N GLN A 307 13.91 -17.76 -6.89
CA GLN A 307 15.21 -18.20 -6.37
C GLN A 307 15.53 -17.67 -4.95
N GLY A 308 14.60 -16.95 -4.30
CA GLY A 308 14.77 -16.47 -2.92
C GLY A 308 15.86 -15.41 -2.71
N LEU A 309 16.36 -14.77 -3.78
CA LEU A 309 17.48 -13.82 -3.74
C LEU A 309 17.08 -12.35 -3.50
N GLY A 310 15.84 -12.09 -3.08
CA GLY A 310 15.35 -10.76 -2.73
C GLY A 310 14.35 -10.82 -1.56
N PRO A 311 13.92 -9.67 -1.01
CA PRO A 311 13.00 -9.65 0.13
C PRO A 311 11.64 -10.24 -0.28
N GLY A 312 11.31 -11.37 0.32
CA GLY A 312 10.14 -12.21 0.07
C GLY A 312 10.51 -13.67 -0.09
N GLU A 313 9.75 -14.55 0.57
CA GLU A 313 9.84 -15.99 0.38
C GLU A 313 9.73 -16.33 -1.11
N GLY A 314 10.50 -17.33 -1.56
CA GLY A 314 10.59 -17.75 -2.96
C GLY A 314 9.28 -18.26 -3.59
N TRP A 315 8.11 -17.97 -3.03
CA TRP A 315 6.80 -18.51 -3.42
C TRP A 315 5.74 -17.43 -3.66
N SER A 316 6.15 -16.17 -3.82
CA SER A 316 5.25 -15.01 -3.93
C SER A 316 4.46 -14.86 -5.26
N GLY A 317 4.51 -15.83 -6.18
CA GLY A 317 3.86 -15.75 -7.49
C GLY A 317 4.45 -14.71 -8.46
N ALA A 318 5.57 -14.08 -8.09
CA ALA A 318 6.24 -13.08 -8.92
C ALA A 318 6.81 -13.65 -10.21
N VAL A 319 7.27 -14.90 -10.17
CA VAL A 319 7.74 -15.61 -11.35
C VAL A 319 6.69 -16.65 -11.66
N ALA A 320 6.31 -16.77 -12.92
CA ALA A 320 5.30 -17.71 -13.38
C ALA A 320 5.82 -18.50 -14.58
N ASN A 321 5.08 -19.53 -14.96
CA ASN A 321 5.31 -20.24 -16.21
C ASN A 321 4.68 -19.49 -17.38
N GLY A 322 5.22 -19.69 -18.58
CA GLY A 322 4.63 -19.14 -19.80
C GLY A 322 3.17 -19.55 -19.93
N LYS A 323 2.36 -18.67 -20.53
CA LYS A 323 0.88 -18.74 -20.65
C LYS A 323 0.11 -18.38 -19.39
N THR A 324 0.75 -17.98 -18.29
CA THR A 324 0.03 -17.51 -17.10
C THR A 324 -0.71 -16.23 -17.44
N ASP A 325 -2.01 -16.18 -17.13
CA ASP A 325 -2.88 -15.05 -17.41
C ASP A 325 -3.47 -14.44 -16.14
N ILE A 326 -3.83 -13.16 -16.24
CA ILE A 326 -4.77 -12.53 -15.32
C ILE A 326 -6.19 -12.79 -15.81
N TRP A 327 -7.04 -13.25 -14.90
CA TRP A 327 -8.44 -13.54 -15.13
C TRP A 327 -9.32 -12.46 -14.51
N TYR A 328 -10.54 -12.35 -15.02
CA TYR A 328 -11.52 -11.34 -14.61
C TYR A 328 -12.92 -11.97 -14.43
N SER A 329 -13.64 -11.50 -13.41
CA SER A 329 -15.05 -11.81 -13.17
C SER A 329 -15.70 -10.68 -12.37
N PHE A 330 -17.03 -10.52 -12.47
CA PHE A 330 -17.75 -9.43 -11.81
C PHE A 330 -19.19 -9.84 -11.43
N ILE A 331 -19.82 -9.01 -10.60
CA ILE A 331 -21.24 -9.07 -10.25
C ILE A 331 -21.80 -7.64 -10.15
N GLY A 332 -23.00 -7.42 -10.70
CA GLY A 332 -23.68 -6.13 -10.60
C GLY A 332 -24.23 -5.88 -9.19
N TYR A 333 -24.33 -4.60 -8.81
CA TYR A 333 -24.79 -4.22 -7.46
C TYR A 333 -26.23 -4.68 -7.16
N ASP A 334 -27.11 -4.56 -8.16
CA ASP A 334 -28.52 -4.93 -8.05
C ASP A 334 -28.75 -6.45 -8.09
N ASP A 335 -27.78 -7.22 -8.60
CA ASP A 335 -27.82 -8.68 -8.66
C ASP A 335 -27.22 -9.34 -7.41
N PHE A 336 -26.55 -8.56 -6.56
CA PHE A 336 -25.66 -9.06 -5.52
C PHE A 336 -26.41 -9.87 -4.46
N ASP A 337 -27.61 -9.42 -4.10
CA ASP A 337 -28.42 -9.97 -3.01
C ASP A 337 -29.51 -10.94 -3.47
N ASP A 338 -29.57 -11.23 -4.76
CA ASP A 338 -30.51 -12.19 -5.33
C ASP A 338 -30.09 -13.63 -4.99
N VAL A 339 -30.97 -14.33 -4.27
CA VAL A 339 -30.77 -15.70 -3.78
C VAL A 339 -31.97 -16.58 -4.08
N PHE A 340 -31.75 -17.89 -4.15
CA PHE A 340 -32.83 -18.86 -4.29
C PHE A 340 -33.74 -18.84 -3.05
N VAL A 341 -35.06 -18.92 -3.23
CA VAL A 341 -36.04 -18.99 -2.13
C VAL A 341 -35.83 -20.22 -1.25
N ASP A 342 -35.46 -21.34 -1.84
CA ASP A 342 -35.05 -22.56 -1.14
C ASP A 342 -34.01 -23.36 -1.97
N GLU A 343 -33.56 -24.50 -1.46
CA GLU A 343 -32.60 -25.36 -2.18
C GLU A 343 -33.26 -26.24 -3.27
N THR A 344 -34.56 -26.09 -3.53
CA THR A 344 -35.32 -26.95 -4.45
C THR A 344 -35.42 -26.37 -5.86
N VAL A 345 -35.91 -27.19 -6.79
CA VAL A 345 -35.88 -26.98 -8.26
C VAL A 345 -36.86 -25.89 -8.73
N ASP A 346 -37.56 -25.21 -7.82
CA ASP A 346 -38.43 -24.09 -8.19
C ASP A 346 -37.52 -22.86 -8.37
N LEU A 347 -37.24 -22.49 -9.62
CA LEU A 347 -36.43 -21.32 -10.06
C LEU A 347 -37.05 -19.98 -9.60
N GLN A 348 -37.14 -19.79 -8.30
CA GLN A 348 -37.70 -18.62 -7.64
C GLN A 348 -36.59 -17.85 -6.93
N VAL A 349 -36.59 -16.54 -7.14
CA VAL A 349 -35.63 -15.59 -6.55
C VAL A 349 -36.28 -14.81 -5.42
N THR A 350 -35.48 -14.51 -4.40
CA THR A 350 -35.78 -13.58 -3.31
C THR A 350 -34.52 -12.80 -2.96
N SER A 351 -34.66 -11.69 -2.23
CA SER A 351 -33.52 -10.96 -1.69
C SER A 351 -32.94 -11.69 -0.46
N LEU A 352 -31.66 -11.43 -0.15
CA LEU A 352 -31.05 -11.86 1.12
C LEU A 352 -31.83 -11.40 2.36
N ALA A 353 -32.44 -10.20 2.30
CA ALA A 353 -33.20 -9.66 3.42
C ALA A 353 -34.53 -10.39 3.66
N ASP A 354 -35.12 -10.95 2.61
CA ASP A 354 -36.41 -11.66 2.65
C ASP A 354 -36.25 -13.19 2.71
N TYR A 355 -35.02 -13.69 2.82
CA TYR A 355 -34.76 -15.13 2.84
C TYR A 355 -35.22 -15.77 4.16
N GLU A 356 -36.18 -16.70 4.09
CA GLU A 356 -36.75 -17.41 5.25
C GLU A 356 -36.28 -18.87 5.39
N GLY A 357 -35.29 -19.31 4.62
CA GLY A 357 -34.83 -20.71 4.61
C GLY A 357 -34.04 -21.11 5.87
N GLU A 358 -34.02 -22.41 6.17
CA GLU A 358 -33.31 -22.97 7.35
C GLU A 358 -31.79 -23.17 7.13
N THR A 359 -31.31 -22.97 5.91
CA THR A 359 -29.92 -23.18 5.47
C THR A 359 -29.29 -21.86 5.03
N LEU A 360 -27.97 -21.81 4.83
CA LEU A 360 -27.37 -20.64 4.20
C LEU A 360 -27.96 -20.43 2.79
N PRO A 361 -28.34 -19.20 2.41
CA PRO A 361 -28.89 -18.90 1.10
C PRO A 361 -27.85 -19.17 0.00
N LYS A 362 -28.32 -19.68 -1.14
CA LYS A 362 -27.51 -19.89 -2.34
C LYS A 362 -27.74 -18.70 -3.27
N SER A 363 -26.67 -18.10 -3.80
CA SER A 363 -26.74 -17.03 -4.81
C SER A 363 -27.57 -17.49 -6.02
N PHE A 364 -28.53 -16.66 -6.45
CA PHE A 364 -29.34 -16.89 -7.65
C PHE A 364 -28.65 -16.32 -8.88
N VAL A 365 -28.11 -15.10 -8.81
CA VAL A 365 -27.28 -14.58 -9.91
C VAL A 365 -25.83 -14.93 -9.63
N PRO A 366 -25.19 -15.82 -10.42
CA PRO A 366 -23.79 -16.17 -10.22
C PRO A 366 -22.88 -15.01 -10.60
N MET A 367 -21.63 -15.08 -10.16
CA MET A 367 -20.57 -14.23 -10.74
C MET A 367 -20.48 -14.50 -12.25
N ALA A 368 -20.12 -13.48 -13.04
CA ALA A 368 -19.86 -13.64 -14.46
C ALA A 368 -18.83 -14.75 -14.71
N MET A 369 -19.00 -15.54 -15.77
CA MET A 369 -18.04 -16.57 -16.17
C MET A 369 -16.64 -15.97 -16.25
N PRO A 370 -15.62 -16.59 -15.63
CA PRO A 370 -14.26 -16.10 -15.73
C PRO A 370 -13.79 -15.94 -17.17
N THR A 371 -13.26 -14.75 -17.48
CA THR A 371 -12.67 -14.42 -18.78
C THR A 371 -11.17 -14.18 -18.61
N ARG A 372 -10.40 -14.37 -19.69
CA ARG A 372 -8.98 -13.99 -19.73
C ARG A 372 -8.87 -12.52 -20.07
N LEU A 373 -8.18 -11.77 -19.21
CA LEU A 373 -7.89 -10.36 -19.45
C LEU A 373 -6.64 -10.19 -20.31
N THR A 374 -5.60 -10.95 -20.02
CA THR A 374 -4.29 -10.87 -20.70
C THR A 374 -4.18 -11.90 -21.84
N ASP A 375 -3.27 -11.67 -22.77
CA ASP A 375 -3.12 -12.44 -24.01
C ASP A 375 -1.98 -13.48 -23.99
N ASN A 376 -1.62 -13.99 -22.81
CA ASN A 376 -0.43 -14.83 -22.67
C ASN A 376 -0.65 -16.26 -23.14
N ASN A 377 -1.87 -16.79 -23.10
CA ASN A 377 -2.11 -18.18 -23.43
C ASN A 377 -1.97 -18.48 -24.94
N MET A 378 -1.57 -19.71 -25.25
CA MET A 378 -1.28 -20.10 -26.62
C MET A 378 -2.57 -20.42 -27.40
N CYS A 379 -2.77 -19.78 -28.55
CA CYS A 379 -3.77 -20.17 -29.54
C CYS A 379 -3.12 -20.87 -30.73
N LYS A 380 -3.49 -22.13 -30.96
CA LYS A 380 -3.03 -22.91 -32.12
C LYS A 380 -4.10 -22.87 -33.20
N ALA A 381 -3.73 -22.73 -34.47
CA ALA A 381 -4.71 -22.72 -35.57
C ALA A 381 -5.36 -24.09 -35.84
N ILE A 382 -4.78 -25.17 -35.27
CA ILE A 382 -5.32 -26.52 -35.37
C ILE A 382 -5.54 -27.09 -33.97
N SER A 383 -6.78 -27.44 -33.67
CA SER A 383 -7.14 -28.16 -32.45
C SER A 383 -6.95 -29.67 -32.63
N SER A 384 -6.64 -30.38 -31.55
CA SER A 384 -6.60 -31.84 -31.54
C SER A 384 -7.00 -32.38 -30.18
N GLU A 385 -7.58 -33.58 -30.11
CA GLU A 385 -7.97 -34.22 -28.85
C GLU A 385 -6.83 -34.30 -27.81
N THR A 386 -5.58 -34.39 -28.27
CA THR A 386 -4.41 -34.51 -27.39
C THR A 386 -3.79 -33.17 -26.97
N LYS A 387 -4.15 -32.08 -27.66
CA LYS A 387 -3.61 -30.71 -27.44
C LYS A 387 -4.65 -29.66 -27.87
N PRO A 388 -5.84 -29.63 -27.27
CA PRO A 388 -6.88 -28.70 -27.68
C PRO A 388 -6.39 -27.25 -27.53
N SER A 389 -6.92 -26.37 -28.36
CA SER A 389 -6.93 -24.93 -28.08
C SER A 389 -8.23 -24.61 -27.33
N ASP A 390 -8.19 -23.58 -26.50
CA ASP A 390 -9.39 -23.11 -25.81
C ASP A 390 -10.36 -22.50 -26.83
N PRO A 391 -11.70 -22.59 -26.63
CA PRO A 391 -12.69 -22.15 -27.61
C PRO A 391 -12.52 -20.71 -28.09
N TYR A 392 -12.21 -19.77 -27.18
CA TYR A 392 -12.03 -18.35 -27.49
C TYR A 392 -11.04 -18.09 -28.65
N CYS A 393 -10.07 -18.97 -28.87
CA CYS A 393 -9.12 -18.82 -29.97
C CYS A 393 -9.77 -18.85 -31.35
N TYR A 394 -10.98 -19.38 -31.49
CA TYR A 394 -11.64 -19.66 -32.77
C TYR A 394 -12.94 -18.92 -32.99
N ILE A 395 -13.40 -18.16 -32.00
CA ILE A 395 -14.69 -17.48 -32.00
C ILE A 395 -14.53 -16.11 -32.65
N ASP A 396 -15.49 -15.74 -33.49
CA ASP A 396 -15.77 -14.36 -33.90
C ASP A 396 -16.68 -13.74 -32.82
N PHE A 397 -16.13 -12.86 -31.97
CA PHE A 397 -16.90 -12.28 -30.86
C PHE A 397 -17.87 -11.19 -31.33
N ASP A 398 -17.61 -10.57 -32.49
CA ASP A 398 -18.51 -9.59 -33.11
C ASP A 398 -19.88 -10.18 -33.48
N THR A 399 -19.95 -11.50 -33.69
CA THR A 399 -21.17 -12.19 -34.12
C THR A 399 -21.71 -13.24 -33.15
N LEU A 400 -21.08 -13.41 -31.98
CA LEU A 400 -21.38 -14.47 -31.01
C LEU A 400 -22.88 -14.66 -30.72
N ASP A 401 -23.59 -13.56 -30.43
CA ASP A 401 -25.02 -13.59 -30.09
C ASP A 401 -25.95 -13.76 -31.30
N GLU A 402 -25.48 -13.45 -32.51
CA GLU A 402 -26.31 -13.48 -33.72
C GLU A 402 -26.32 -14.86 -34.41
N THR A 403 -25.18 -15.56 -34.37
CA THR A 403 -24.92 -16.76 -35.18
C THR A 403 -25.11 -18.06 -34.40
N HIS A 404 -25.02 -18.04 -33.07
CA HIS A 404 -25.02 -19.24 -32.23
C HIS A 404 -26.28 -19.39 -31.37
N LEU A 405 -27.39 -19.80 -32.01
CA LEU A 405 -28.67 -20.03 -31.32
C LEU A 405 -28.65 -21.19 -30.29
N THR A 406 -27.67 -22.11 -30.39
CA THR A 406 -27.43 -23.18 -29.40
C THR A 406 -25.93 -23.27 -29.11
N ILE A 407 -25.50 -22.66 -28.01
CA ILE A 407 -24.07 -22.54 -27.67
C ILE A 407 -23.41 -23.89 -27.39
N GLU A 408 -24.14 -24.87 -26.86
CA GLU A 408 -23.61 -26.23 -26.62
C GLU A 408 -23.23 -26.93 -27.92
N ASP A 409 -24.17 -26.98 -28.88
CA ASP A 409 -23.91 -27.54 -30.21
C ASP A 409 -22.76 -26.78 -30.89
N PHE A 410 -22.69 -25.45 -30.70
CA PHE A 410 -21.61 -24.65 -31.26
C PHE A 410 -20.25 -25.08 -30.72
N LEU A 411 -20.07 -25.09 -29.39
CA LEU A 411 -18.80 -25.45 -28.75
C LEU A 411 -18.39 -26.90 -29.03
N GLU A 412 -19.34 -27.84 -29.12
CA GLU A 412 -19.04 -29.23 -29.48
C GLU A 412 -18.54 -29.40 -30.92
N ASN A 413 -18.93 -28.50 -31.82
CA ASN A 413 -18.58 -28.54 -33.24
C ASN A 413 -17.45 -27.58 -33.63
N LEU A 414 -16.89 -26.81 -32.68
CA LEU A 414 -15.80 -25.87 -32.90
C LEU A 414 -14.45 -26.61 -32.99
N ASP A 415 -14.07 -27.05 -34.19
CA ASP A 415 -12.84 -27.82 -34.45
C ASP A 415 -11.70 -27.00 -35.09
N GLY A 416 -11.92 -25.71 -35.34
CA GLY A 416 -10.94 -24.74 -35.83
C GLY A 416 -11.53 -23.32 -35.93
N PRO A 417 -10.73 -22.34 -36.41
CA PRO A 417 -11.14 -20.93 -36.49
C PRO A 417 -12.34 -20.71 -37.40
N GLU A 418 -13.30 -19.91 -36.93
CA GLU A 418 -14.40 -19.40 -37.75
C GLU A 418 -13.92 -18.31 -38.74
N GLU A 419 -14.73 -18.05 -39.77
CA GLU A 419 -14.48 -16.90 -40.64
C GLU A 419 -14.76 -15.63 -39.83
N GLY A 420 -13.72 -14.83 -39.56
CA GLY A 420 -13.82 -13.64 -38.70
C GLY A 420 -13.29 -13.84 -37.29
N ALA A 421 -12.72 -15.00 -36.94
CA ALA A 421 -12.23 -15.25 -35.58
C ALA A 421 -11.18 -14.22 -35.13
N ASP A 422 -11.50 -13.45 -34.09
CA ASP A 422 -10.72 -12.31 -33.58
C ASP A 422 -9.27 -12.71 -33.24
N PHE A 423 -9.13 -13.86 -32.57
CA PHE A 423 -7.84 -14.33 -32.05
C PHE A 423 -7.13 -15.35 -32.96
N CYS A 424 -7.68 -15.65 -34.13
CA CYS A 424 -7.06 -16.53 -35.12
C CYS A 424 -7.42 -16.16 -36.56
N ALA A 425 -7.35 -14.86 -36.87
CA ALA A 425 -7.61 -14.31 -38.20
C ALA A 425 -6.64 -14.82 -39.28
N SER A 426 -5.41 -15.15 -38.89
CA SER A 426 -4.45 -15.86 -39.75
C SER A 426 -3.53 -16.78 -38.96
N GLU A 427 -2.69 -17.55 -39.65
CA GLU A 427 -1.78 -18.53 -39.01
C GLU A 427 -0.33 -18.37 -39.47
N LEU A 428 0.60 -18.68 -38.55
CA LEU A 428 2.05 -18.69 -38.78
C LEU A 428 2.64 -20.00 -38.25
N ASP A 429 3.52 -20.63 -39.03
CA ASP A 429 4.32 -21.76 -38.55
C ASP A 429 5.43 -21.29 -37.58
N TRP A 430 5.31 -21.65 -36.31
CA TRP A 430 6.34 -21.41 -35.30
C TRP A 430 7.06 -22.70 -34.92
N THR A 431 8.40 -22.68 -34.93
CA THR A 431 9.20 -23.81 -34.45
C THR A 431 9.59 -23.59 -33.01
N THR A 432 9.04 -24.41 -32.12
CA THR A 432 9.37 -24.41 -30.68
C THR A 432 10.87 -24.64 -30.45
N PRO A 433 11.43 -24.20 -29.31
CA PRO A 433 12.82 -24.51 -28.93
C PRO A 433 13.13 -26.02 -28.92
N GLY A 434 12.12 -26.86 -28.68
CA GLY A 434 12.23 -28.33 -28.76
C GLY A 434 12.26 -28.91 -30.18
N GLY A 435 12.18 -28.07 -31.22
CA GLY A 435 12.27 -28.46 -32.63
C GLY A 435 10.95 -28.92 -33.27
N ALA A 436 9.82 -28.79 -32.58
CA ALA A 436 8.50 -29.08 -33.14
C ALA A 436 7.89 -27.81 -33.78
N THR A 437 7.39 -27.92 -35.00
CA THR A 437 6.67 -26.84 -35.69
C THR A 437 5.18 -26.93 -35.38
N ILE A 438 4.59 -25.80 -34.98
CA ILE A 438 3.18 -25.66 -34.58
C ILE A 438 2.60 -24.45 -35.35
N PRO A 439 1.44 -24.59 -36.01
CA PRO A 439 0.74 -23.43 -36.56
C PRO A 439 0.09 -22.64 -35.42
N ILE A 440 0.56 -21.41 -35.21
CA ILE A 440 0.11 -20.49 -34.18
C ILE A 440 -0.81 -19.45 -34.80
N CYS A 441 -1.85 -19.08 -34.06
CA CYS A 441 -2.80 -18.05 -34.46
C CYS A 441 -2.18 -16.65 -34.39
N VAL A 442 -2.53 -15.83 -35.37
CA VAL A 442 -2.29 -14.40 -35.42
C VAL A 442 -3.65 -13.73 -35.34
N THR A 443 -3.81 -12.85 -34.36
CA THR A 443 -5.03 -12.07 -34.12
C THR A 443 -5.29 -11.06 -35.26
N GLU A 444 -6.49 -10.47 -35.31
CA GLU A 444 -6.80 -9.42 -36.30
C GLU A 444 -5.90 -8.19 -36.21
N ASP A 445 -5.47 -7.85 -35.00
CA ASP A 445 -4.55 -6.75 -34.70
C ASP A 445 -3.05 -7.11 -34.88
N GLY A 446 -2.76 -8.34 -35.30
CA GLY A 446 -1.42 -8.80 -35.70
C GLY A 446 -0.55 -9.38 -34.57
N ARG A 447 -1.08 -9.52 -33.35
CA ARG A 447 -0.41 -10.21 -32.23
C ARG A 447 -0.27 -11.70 -32.52
N VAL A 448 0.79 -12.30 -31.99
CA VAL A 448 1.10 -13.72 -32.19
C VAL A 448 0.94 -14.48 -30.88
N MET A 449 -0.09 -15.33 -30.82
CA MET A 449 -0.52 -16.03 -29.59
C MET A 449 0.33 -17.28 -29.29
N ASN A 450 1.64 -17.10 -29.10
CA ASN A 450 2.62 -18.20 -29.01
C ASN A 450 2.82 -18.78 -27.60
N GLY A 451 2.22 -18.21 -26.56
CA GLY A 451 2.31 -18.78 -25.22
C GLY A 451 3.62 -18.55 -24.45
N ARG A 452 4.44 -17.56 -24.83
CA ARG A 452 5.79 -17.39 -24.23
C ARG A 452 5.86 -16.39 -23.07
N VAL A 453 4.93 -15.44 -23.00
CA VAL A 453 4.83 -14.44 -21.92
C VAL A 453 4.01 -14.98 -20.74
N ALA A 454 4.03 -14.25 -19.63
CA ALA A 454 3.26 -14.57 -18.42
C ALA A 454 2.98 -13.30 -17.63
N SER A 455 1.72 -13.02 -17.32
CA SER A 455 1.32 -11.89 -16.48
C SER A 455 1.13 -12.32 -15.02
N THR A 456 1.54 -11.45 -14.10
CA THR A 456 1.55 -11.71 -12.65
C THR A 456 1.22 -10.46 -11.85
N ARG A 457 0.84 -10.66 -10.57
CA ARG A 457 0.72 -9.59 -9.56
C ARG A 457 -0.12 -8.39 -9.99
N VAL A 458 -1.42 -8.62 -10.15
CA VAL A 458 -2.38 -7.56 -10.41
C VAL A 458 -2.58 -6.66 -9.19
N ARG A 459 -2.68 -5.35 -9.43
CA ARG A 459 -3.31 -4.39 -8.51
C ARG A 459 -4.37 -3.60 -9.26
N MET A 460 -5.47 -3.28 -8.60
CA MET A 460 -6.59 -2.61 -9.22
C MET A 460 -7.34 -1.68 -8.24
N ASN A 461 -8.00 -0.68 -8.80
CA ASN A 461 -9.02 0.16 -8.17
C ASN A 461 -10.27 0.19 -9.06
N LEU A 462 -11.44 0.32 -8.46
CA LEU A 462 -12.73 0.44 -9.14
C LEU A 462 -13.39 1.77 -8.76
N LYS A 463 -13.69 2.61 -9.77
CA LYS A 463 -14.21 3.96 -9.55
C LYS A 463 -15.58 4.14 -10.20
N PRO A 464 -16.65 4.35 -9.41
CA PRO A 464 -17.99 4.48 -9.95
C PRO A 464 -18.18 5.78 -10.73
N TYR A 465 -19.03 5.74 -11.74
CA TYR A 465 -19.54 6.89 -12.46
C TYR A 465 -21.02 6.70 -12.81
N THR A 466 -21.68 7.78 -13.25
CA THR A 466 -23.09 7.76 -13.65
C THR A 466 -23.18 7.98 -15.15
N LYS A 467 -23.82 7.05 -15.86
CA LYS A 467 -24.06 7.10 -17.30
C LYS A 467 -25.10 8.18 -17.62
N ALA A 468 -25.17 8.58 -18.89
CA ALA A 468 -26.10 9.61 -19.36
C ALA A 468 -27.60 9.28 -19.12
N ASP A 469 -27.94 7.99 -18.97
CA ASP A 469 -29.30 7.52 -18.67
C ASP A 469 -29.64 7.47 -17.17
N GLY A 470 -28.66 7.75 -16.30
CA GLY A 470 -28.79 7.73 -14.85
C GLY A 470 -28.44 6.39 -14.20
N THR A 471 -28.14 5.36 -14.98
CA THR A 471 -27.60 4.10 -14.44
C THR A 471 -26.15 4.30 -13.98
N LYS A 472 -25.70 3.42 -13.08
CA LYS A 472 -24.34 3.47 -12.54
C LYS A 472 -23.49 2.36 -13.14
N SER A 473 -22.23 2.66 -13.37
CA SER A 473 -21.19 1.69 -13.70
C SER A 473 -19.89 2.11 -13.01
N ALA A 474 -18.80 1.40 -13.25
CA ALA A 474 -17.50 1.76 -12.72
C ALA A 474 -16.37 1.47 -13.71
N TRP A 475 -15.38 2.37 -13.71
CA TRP A 475 -14.13 2.19 -14.41
C TRP A 475 -13.20 1.34 -13.56
N LEU A 476 -12.75 0.21 -14.08
CA LEU A 476 -11.63 -0.54 -13.53
C LEU A 476 -10.33 0.12 -13.98
N VAL A 477 -9.41 0.28 -13.05
CA VAL A 477 -8.04 0.74 -13.31
C VAL A 477 -7.09 -0.31 -12.75
N MET A 478 -6.23 -0.89 -13.58
CA MET A 478 -5.34 -1.95 -13.12
C MET A 478 -4.02 -2.03 -13.88
N GLY A 479 -3.07 -2.76 -13.32
CA GLY A 479 -1.83 -3.11 -14.00
C GLY A 479 -1.28 -4.45 -13.54
N SER A 480 -0.45 -5.06 -14.39
CA SER A 480 0.17 -6.37 -14.16
C SER A 480 1.62 -6.39 -14.62
N GLU A 481 2.45 -7.16 -13.91
CA GLU A 481 3.83 -7.44 -14.32
C GLU A 481 3.83 -8.54 -15.37
N GLU A 482 4.43 -8.33 -16.53
CA GLU A 482 4.58 -9.37 -17.54
C GLU A 482 6.04 -9.76 -17.72
N THR A 483 6.29 -11.07 -17.75
CA THR A 483 7.59 -11.58 -18.17
C THR A 483 7.74 -11.44 -19.66
N LYS A 484 8.87 -10.91 -20.10
CA LYS A 484 9.23 -10.95 -21.51
C LYS A 484 9.31 -12.40 -21.97
N ALA A 485 8.86 -12.65 -23.19
CA ALA A 485 8.70 -13.95 -23.78
C ALA A 485 10.03 -14.67 -24.07
N LEU A 486 10.91 -14.89 -23.08
CA LEU A 486 12.28 -15.40 -23.22
C LEU A 486 12.81 -15.10 -24.63
N GLY A 487 12.89 -13.80 -24.97
CA GLY A 487 13.14 -13.37 -26.34
C GLY A 487 14.41 -14.04 -26.83
N ASP A 488 14.33 -14.59 -28.03
CA ASP A 488 15.42 -15.36 -28.63
C ASP A 488 16.76 -14.63 -28.52
N ILE A 489 17.81 -15.43 -28.42
CA ILE A 489 19.22 -15.06 -28.50
C ILE A 489 19.44 -13.73 -29.22
N LEU A 490 20.09 -12.78 -28.53
CA LEU A 490 20.49 -11.50 -29.11
C LEU A 490 21.26 -11.73 -30.39
N VAL A 491 20.92 -10.98 -31.44
CA VAL A 491 21.73 -10.98 -32.66
C VAL A 491 22.73 -9.84 -32.52
N ASP A 492 24.02 -10.18 -32.45
CA ASP A 492 25.09 -9.19 -32.38
C ASP A 492 25.05 -8.25 -33.61
N PRO A 493 25.75 -7.09 -33.58
CA PRO A 493 25.81 -6.17 -34.71
C PRO A 493 26.37 -6.76 -36.03
N PHE A 494 26.88 -8.01 -36.01
CA PHE A 494 27.39 -8.75 -37.15
C PHE A 494 26.44 -9.86 -37.64
N GLY A 495 25.26 -10.00 -37.03
CA GLY A 495 24.26 -10.99 -37.41
C GLY A 495 24.41 -12.36 -36.74
N ASN A 496 25.23 -12.48 -35.69
CA ASN A 496 25.42 -13.75 -34.98
C ASN A 496 24.52 -13.83 -33.74
N PRO A 497 23.84 -14.97 -33.52
CA PRO A 497 23.16 -15.23 -32.26
C PRO A 497 24.19 -15.31 -31.10
N THR A 498 24.00 -14.55 -30.02
CA THR A 498 24.75 -14.66 -28.75
C THR A 498 24.52 -16.02 -28.07
N GLU A 499 25.48 -16.56 -27.32
CA GLU A 499 25.23 -17.86 -26.67
C GLU A 499 24.20 -17.78 -25.53
N ASP A 500 23.97 -16.57 -24.99
CA ASP A 500 23.00 -16.26 -23.94
C ASP A 500 22.06 -15.11 -24.38
N PRO A 501 20.73 -15.24 -24.25
CA PRO A 501 19.80 -14.12 -24.44
C PRO A 501 20.00 -13.09 -23.32
N ILE A 502 20.39 -11.84 -23.65
CA ILE A 502 20.35 -10.70 -22.71
C ILE A 502 18.92 -10.15 -22.69
N ASP A 503 17.94 -11.01 -22.44
CA ASP A 503 16.59 -10.57 -22.16
C ASP A 503 16.46 -10.42 -20.63
N ILE A 504 16.74 -9.21 -20.17
CA ILE A 504 16.98 -8.88 -18.75
C ILE A 504 15.78 -8.23 -18.07
N GLY A 505 14.59 -8.14 -18.68
CA GLY A 505 13.50 -7.28 -18.18
C GLY A 505 12.17 -7.97 -17.86
N LYS A 506 11.34 -7.24 -17.11
CA LYS A 506 9.90 -7.44 -16.97
C LYS A 506 9.22 -6.13 -17.32
N ASP A 507 8.08 -6.20 -17.98
CA ASP A 507 7.33 -5.03 -18.41
C ASP A 507 6.11 -4.80 -17.54
N MET A 508 5.72 -3.53 -17.42
CA MET A 508 4.54 -3.12 -16.70
C MET A 508 3.44 -2.73 -17.68
N TRP A 509 2.37 -3.51 -17.68
CA TRP A 509 1.20 -3.29 -18.52
C TRP A 509 0.05 -2.71 -17.71
N TYR A 510 -0.70 -1.81 -18.34
CA TYR A 510 -1.79 -1.05 -17.75
C TYR A 510 -3.08 -1.23 -18.55
N TYR A 511 -4.19 -1.36 -17.82
CA TYR A 511 -5.53 -1.57 -18.37
C TYR A 511 -6.53 -0.67 -17.68
N SER A 512 -7.47 -0.14 -18.46
CA SER A 512 -8.58 0.63 -17.94
C SER A 512 -9.80 0.51 -18.83
N PHE A 513 -10.95 0.12 -18.26
CA PHE A 513 -12.18 -0.18 -18.99
C PHE A 513 -13.41 -0.17 -18.07
N ASP A 514 -14.61 -0.16 -18.64
CA ASP A 514 -15.86 -0.24 -17.87
C ASP A 514 -16.07 -1.68 -17.39
N MET A 515 -16.49 -1.87 -16.13
CA MET A 515 -16.58 -3.21 -15.54
C MET A 515 -17.54 -4.17 -16.25
N PHE A 516 -18.54 -3.64 -16.97
CA PHE A 516 -19.51 -4.44 -17.74
C PHE A 516 -19.12 -4.58 -19.22
N ASP A 517 -18.18 -3.77 -19.69
CA ASP A 517 -17.64 -3.75 -21.06
C ASP A 517 -16.11 -3.84 -20.99
N HIS A 518 -15.63 -4.93 -20.40
CA HIS A 518 -14.21 -5.17 -20.19
C HIS A 518 -13.51 -5.65 -21.47
N VAL A 519 -12.21 -5.40 -21.55
CA VAL A 519 -11.37 -5.95 -22.62
C VAL A 519 -11.17 -7.45 -22.42
N ILE A 520 -11.17 -8.20 -23.52
CA ILE A 520 -10.89 -9.64 -23.54
C ILE A 520 -9.56 -9.90 -24.24
N VAL A 521 -8.68 -10.68 -23.60
CA VAL A 521 -7.40 -11.12 -24.18
C VAL A 521 -6.63 -9.93 -24.80
N ASP A 522 -6.36 -8.92 -23.97
CA ASP A 522 -5.72 -7.65 -24.35
C ASP A 522 -4.23 -7.64 -23.98
N GLN A 523 -3.42 -6.99 -24.82
CA GLN A 523 -2.01 -6.73 -24.52
C GLN A 523 -1.86 -5.67 -23.43
N GLY A 524 -2.75 -4.67 -23.40
CA GLY A 524 -2.64 -3.53 -22.50
C GLY A 524 -1.70 -2.43 -23.03
N GLY A 525 -1.50 -1.39 -22.23
CA GLY A 525 -0.59 -0.29 -22.53
C GLY A 525 0.68 -0.35 -21.66
N MET A 526 1.85 -0.27 -22.28
CA MET A 526 3.13 -0.35 -21.56
C MET A 526 3.48 0.99 -20.92
N ILE A 527 3.72 1.01 -19.60
CA ILE A 527 3.95 2.25 -18.84
C ILE A 527 5.43 2.55 -18.55
N ASN A 528 6.29 1.53 -18.53
CA ASN A 528 7.71 1.72 -18.32
C ASN A 528 8.41 2.18 -19.60
N GLN A 529 9.35 3.11 -19.44
CA GLN A 529 10.13 3.65 -20.56
C GLN A 529 11.06 2.56 -21.13
N PRO A 530 11.36 2.60 -22.45
CA PRO A 530 12.50 1.89 -23.00
C PRO A 530 13.79 2.21 -22.25
N ALA A 531 14.64 1.20 -22.07
CA ALA A 531 15.87 1.37 -21.30
C ALA A 531 16.86 2.26 -22.05
N GLN A 532 17.55 3.11 -21.30
CA GLN A 532 18.67 3.90 -21.79
C GLN A 532 20.00 3.29 -21.38
N CYS A 533 21.00 3.47 -22.22
CA CYS A 533 22.35 2.98 -21.96
C CYS A 533 22.98 3.77 -20.81
N SER A 534 23.27 3.06 -19.73
CA SER A 534 24.09 3.59 -18.64
C SER A 534 25.53 3.85 -19.12
N PRO A 535 26.12 5.01 -18.84
CA PRO A 535 27.55 5.25 -19.08
C PRO A 535 28.46 4.47 -18.13
N TRP A 536 27.90 3.92 -17.05
CA TRP A 536 28.62 3.23 -15.97
C TRP A 536 28.45 1.70 -16.02
N THR A 537 27.32 1.23 -16.55
CA THR A 537 27.01 -0.20 -16.67
C THR A 537 27.46 -0.70 -18.05
N VAL A 538 28.61 -1.37 -18.13
CA VAL A 538 29.14 -1.90 -19.40
C VAL A 538 29.34 -3.40 -19.30
N GLY A 539 28.35 -4.17 -19.77
CA GLY A 539 28.50 -5.58 -20.13
C GLY A 539 28.64 -5.70 -21.65
N ALA A 540 29.81 -6.06 -22.15
CA ALA A 540 30.15 -5.96 -23.56
C ALA A 540 29.51 -7.06 -24.43
N THR A 541 28.49 -6.70 -25.22
CA THR A 541 28.24 -7.30 -26.56
C THR A 541 27.71 -6.31 -27.61
N TYR A 542 27.25 -5.11 -27.23
CA TYR A 542 26.78 -4.08 -28.17
C TYR A 542 27.39 -2.71 -27.86
N THR A 543 27.42 -1.84 -28.87
CA THR A 543 27.92 -0.46 -28.78
C THR A 543 26.71 0.46 -28.71
N CYS A 544 26.51 1.15 -27.58
CA CYS A 544 25.57 2.26 -27.46
C CYS A 544 26.21 3.41 -26.69
N GLU A 545 25.77 4.63 -26.97
CA GLU A 545 26.25 5.83 -26.29
C GLU A 545 25.44 6.05 -25.00
N GLY A 546 26.12 6.50 -23.94
CA GLY A 546 25.44 6.75 -22.66
C GLY A 546 24.31 7.77 -22.81
N GLY A 547 23.16 7.49 -22.21
CA GLY A 547 21.94 8.31 -22.35
C GLY A 547 21.15 8.11 -23.64
N GLU A 548 21.61 7.30 -24.59
CA GLU A 548 20.80 6.87 -25.74
C GLU A 548 20.01 5.59 -25.41
N PHE A 549 18.84 5.41 -26.03
CA PHE A 549 18.10 4.15 -25.94
C PHE A 549 18.90 2.97 -26.49
N PHE A 550 18.69 1.78 -25.91
CA PHE A 550 19.25 0.55 -26.48
C PHE A 550 18.78 0.34 -27.93
N PRO A 551 19.62 -0.27 -28.79
CA PRO A 551 19.23 -0.58 -30.17
C PRO A 551 17.97 -1.44 -30.21
N THR A 552 17.00 -0.99 -31.00
CA THR A 552 15.74 -1.72 -31.20
C THR A 552 15.97 -3.07 -31.87
N GLN A 553 15.10 -4.01 -31.59
CA GLN A 553 15.09 -5.36 -32.13
C GLN A 553 13.88 -5.57 -33.04
N ILE A 554 13.87 -6.66 -33.80
CA ILE A 554 12.75 -7.05 -34.66
C ILE A 554 12.23 -8.39 -34.18
N ASP A 555 10.94 -8.48 -33.88
CA ASP A 555 10.29 -9.74 -33.56
C ASP A 555 10.25 -10.61 -34.84
N PRO A 556 10.87 -11.80 -34.83
CA PRO A 556 10.92 -12.66 -36.01
C PRO A 556 9.56 -13.27 -36.41
N LEU A 557 8.55 -13.24 -35.54
CA LEU A 557 7.23 -13.84 -35.76
C LEU A 557 6.26 -12.86 -36.41
N ASN A 558 6.25 -11.59 -35.98
CA ASN A 558 5.34 -10.57 -36.53
C ASN A 558 6.06 -9.47 -37.34
N GLY A 559 7.39 -9.39 -37.28
CA GLY A 559 8.19 -8.38 -37.99
C GLY A 559 8.13 -6.98 -37.38
N GLY A 560 7.43 -6.81 -36.26
CA GLY A 560 7.32 -5.58 -35.49
C GLY A 560 8.63 -5.24 -34.79
N ILE A 561 8.86 -3.95 -34.57
CA ILE A 561 10.01 -3.47 -33.82
C ILE A 561 9.70 -3.59 -32.33
N PHE A 562 10.66 -4.01 -31.51
CA PHE A 562 10.54 -3.96 -30.05
C PHE A 562 11.76 -3.33 -29.39
N HIS A 563 11.53 -2.75 -28.21
CA HIS A 563 12.50 -2.04 -27.41
C HIS A 563 12.95 -2.89 -26.22
N LEU A 564 14.23 -2.78 -25.84
CA LEU A 564 14.72 -3.34 -24.59
C LEU A 564 14.35 -2.40 -23.45
N THR A 565 14.00 -2.95 -22.31
CA THR A 565 13.52 -2.23 -21.12
C THR A 565 14.18 -2.82 -19.87
N GLU A 566 14.27 -1.99 -18.83
CA GLU A 566 14.70 -2.38 -17.50
C GLU A 566 13.62 -3.22 -16.81
N ILE A 567 13.95 -3.79 -15.65
CA ILE A 567 13.00 -4.63 -14.92
C ILE A 567 12.04 -3.74 -14.18
N SER A 568 10.82 -3.65 -14.68
CA SER A 568 9.72 -2.96 -14.04
C SER A 568 8.80 -3.97 -13.34
N ARG A 569 8.44 -3.70 -12.08
CA ARG A 569 7.73 -4.65 -11.21
C ARG A 569 7.02 -3.95 -10.05
N ARG A 570 6.26 -4.71 -9.26
CA ARG A 570 5.54 -4.30 -8.05
C ARG A 570 4.64 -3.10 -8.32
N PHE A 571 3.69 -3.25 -9.23
CA PHE A 571 2.71 -2.21 -9.52
C PHE A 571 1.96 -1.79 -8.25
N ALA A 572 1.71 -0.50 -8.13
CA ALA A 572 0.76 0.10 -7.22
C ALA A 572 0.08 1.26 -7.95
N LEU A 573 -1.07 1.68 -7.47
CA LEU A 573 -1.81 2.79 -8.07
C LEU A 573 -2.59 3.54 -7.00
N THR A 574 -2.80 4.80 -7.28
CA THR A 574 -3.78 5.61 -6.57
C THR A 574 -4.58 6.42 -7.57
N THR A 575 -5.87 6.59 -7.30
CA THR A 575 -6.83 7.14 -8.25
C THR A 575 -7.80 8.08 -7.55
N ASN A 576 -8.00 9.25 -8.16
CA ASN A 576 -9.09 10.16 -7.82
C ASN A 576 -10.43 9.56 -8.25
N SER A 577 -11.54 10.02 -7.67
CA SER A 577 -12.86 9.77 -8.27
C SER A 577 -13.00 10.54 -9.59
N VAL A 578 -13.94 10.15 -10.45
CA VAL A 578 -14.20 10.89 -11.71
C VAL A 578 -14.49 12.37 -11.43
N GLN A 579 -15.28 12.67 -10.40
CA GLN A 579 -15.56 14.05 -10.01
C GLN A 579 -14.34 14.77 -9.45
N SER A 580 -13.53 14.11 -8.62
CA SER A 580 -12.30 14.68 -8.06
C SER A 580 -11.27 15.01 -9.13
N ALA A 581 -11.19 14.23 -10.21
CA ALA A 581 -10.32 14.52 -11.35
C ALA A 581 -10.78 15.77 -12.12
N ILE A 582 -12.10 15.98 -12.25
CA ILE A 582 -12.68 17.19 -12.87
C ILE A 582 -12.46 18.44 -12.00
N ASP A 583 -12.59 18.27 -10.68
CA ASP A 583 -12.47 19.36 -9.72
C ASP A 583 -10.99 19.74 -9.44
N SER A 584 -10.06 18.85 -9.80
CA SER A 584 -8.60 19.09 -9.75
C SER A 584 -8.18 20.11 -10.82
N GLU A 585 -7.28 21.03 -10.44
CA GLU A 585 -6.74 22.03 -11.37
C GLU A 585 -5.82 21.39 -12.41
N SER A 586 -5.07 20.35 -12.02
CA SER A 586 -4.20 19.62 -12.93
C SER A 586 -4.94 18.59 -13.80
N GLY A 587 -6.19 18.23 -13.46
CA GLY A 587 -6.93 17.16 -14.12
C GLY A 587 -6.47 15.75 -13.74
N LEU A 588 -5.70 15.59 -12.65
CA LEU A 588 -5.09 14.32 -12.27
C LEU A 588 -6.15 13.25 -11.95
N ALA A 589 -6.21 12.22 -12.77
CA ALA A 589 -7.09 11.06 -12.56
C ALA A 589 -6.38 9.95 -11.79
N ALA A 590 -5.13 9.63 -12.14
CA ALA A 590 -4.37 8.55 -11.52
C ALA A 590 -2.87 8.85 -11.42
N MET A 591 -2.24 8.27 -10.40
CA MET A 591 -0.80 8.11 -10.30
C MET A 591 -0.50 6.60 -10.35
N LEU A 592 0.18 6.18 -11.41
CA LEU A 592 0.61 4.80 -11.62
C LEU A 592 2.03 4.66 -11.08
N ILE A 593 2.25 3.69 -10.20
CA ILE A 593 3.49 3.57 -9.42
C ILE A 593 4.10 2.20 -9.69
N TYR A 594 5.39 2.15 -10.00
CA TYR A 594 6.08 0.88 -10.19
C TYR A 594 7.55 0.98 -9.78
N LYS A 595 8.16 -0.17 -9.50
CA LYS A 595 9.58 -0.27 -9.15
C LYS A 595 10.39 -0.64 -10.39
N GLN A 596 11.46 0.09 -10.70
CA GLN A 596 12.29 -0.14 -11.89
C GLN A 596 13.78 -0.25 -11.53
N GLY A 597 14.52 -1.15 -12.18
CA GLY A 597 15.97 -1.24 -12.00
C GLY A 597 16.69 -2.08 -13.05
N ILE A 598 18.00 -1.84 -13.18
CA ILE A 598 18.88 -2.49 -14.16
C ILE A 598 19.34 -3.90 -13.80
N ILE A 599 19.34 -4.27 -12.52
CA ILE A 599 19.87 -5.56 -12.04
C ILE A 599 18.73 -6.52 -11.67
N ASN A 600 18.87 -7.75 -12.15
CA ASN A 600 17.95 -8.85 -11.86
C ASN A 600 17.82 -9.16 -10.37
N GLN A 601 16.62 -9.63 -9.97
CA GLN A 601 16.28 -10.26 -8.69
C GLN A 601 16.93 -9.67 -7.42
N GLY A 602 16.20 -8.80 -6.71
CA GLY A 602 16.66 -8.24 -5.42
C GLY A 602 17.74 -7.16 -5.54
N GLY A 603 18.19 -6.83 -6.75
CA GLY A 603 19.11 -5.73 -7.04
C GLY A 603 18.60 -4.31 -6.75
N PRO A 604 19.47 -3.30 -6.94
CA PRO A 604 19.13 -1.87 -6.90
C PRO A 604 17.90 -1.56 -7.76
N ALA A 605 17.07 -0.65 -7.28
CA ALA A 605 15.87 -0.24 -8.01
C ALA A 605 15.11 0.89 -7.30
N ASP A 606 14.56 1.76 -8.14
CA ASP A 606 13.85 2.98 -7.82
C ASP A 606 12.33 2.85 -7.93
N ILE A 607 11.62 3.84 -7.40
CA ILE A 607 10.18 4.02 -7.52
C ILE A 607 9.89 5.06 -8.60
N MET A 608 9.12 4.65 -9.60
CA MET A 608 8.76 5.44 -10.76
C MET A 608 7.26 5.78 -10.72
N LEU A 609 6.89 6.99 -11.16
CA LEU A 609 5.51 7.45 -11.27
C LEU A 609 5.14 7.85 -12.70
N ARG A 610 3.92 7.49 -13.12
CA ARG A 610 3.25 8.04 -14.32
C ARG A 610 1.96 8.72 -13.91
N ARG A 611 1.75 9.92 -14.43
CA ARG A 611 0.52 10.69 -14.26
C ARG A 611 -0.45 10.36 -15.39
N VAL A 612 -1.73 10.20 -15.05
CA VAL A 612 -2.83 10.09 -16.00
C VAL A 612 -3.75 11.28 -15.77
N VAL A 613 -3.93 12.10 -16.79
CA VAL A 613 -4.59 13.40 -16.70
C VAL A 613 -5.74 13.48 -17.70
N ILE A 614 -6.92 13.92 -17.26
CA ILE A 614 -8.08 14.03 -18.14
C ILE A 614 -7.83 15.08 -19.25
N PRO A 615 -8.34 14.85 -20.47
CA PRO A 615 -8.20 15.82 -21.56
C PRO A 615 -9.02 17.09 -21.31
N GLU A 616 -8.69 18.20 -21.99
CA GLU A 616 -9.42 19.48 -21.85
C GLU A 616 -10.93 19.36 -22.19
N GLU A 617 -11.27 18.55 -23.20
CA GLU A 617 -12.64 18.21 -23.58
C GLU A 617 -12.98 16.82 -23.02
N PHE A 618 -13.42 16.75 -21.75
CA PHE A 618 -13.79 15.51 -21.06
C PHE A 618 -15.29 15.46 -20.72
N ASP A 619 -15.97 14.38 -21.10
CA ASP A 619 -17.35 14.06 -20.72
C ASP A 619 -17.39 12.95 -19.66
N PRO A 620 -17.67 13.25 -18.38
CA PRO A 620 -17.64 12.27 -17.30
C PRO A 620 -18.71 11.17 -17.39
N THR A 621 -19.64 11.26 -18.33
CA THR A 621 -20.71 10.26 -18.51
C THR A 621 -20.35 9.15 -19.48
N VAL A 622 -19.28 9.32 -20.28
CA VAL A 622 -18.88 8.37 -21.33
C VAL A 622 -17.36 8.21 -21.46
N ASP A 623 -16.58 9.25 -21.14
CA ASP A 623 -15.13 9.21 -21.31
C ASP A 623 -14.47 8.56 -20.08
N ASN A 624 -13.53 7.66 -20.33
CA ASN A 624 -12.73 7.03 -19.28
C ASN A 624 -11.61 8.00 -18.85
N PRO A 625 -11.63 8.56 -17.62
CA PRO A 625 -10.59 9.50 -17.19
C PRO A 625 -9.24 8.80 -17.02
N TYR A 626 -9.24 7.48 -16.83
CA TYR A 626 -8.06 6.66 -16.59
C TYR A 626 -7.57 5.94 -17.86
N ALA A 627 -8.02 6.35 -19.05
CA ALA A 627 -7.60 5.72 -20.31
C ALA A 627 -6.07 5.78 -20.50
N PHE A 628 -5.47 4.81 -21.21
CA PHE A 628 -4.01 4.76 -21.38
C PHE A 628 -3.49 5.96 -22.19
N GLU A 629 -4.26 6.41 -23.17
CA GLU A 629 -3.99 7.59 -23.99
C GLU A 629 -3.95 8.91 -23.20
N ASN A 630 -4.52 8.92 -21.98
CA ASN A 630 -4.48 10.05 -21.06
C ASN A 630 -3.20 10.07 -20.20
N MET A 631 -2.33 9.06 -20.31
CA MET A 631 -1.04 9.07 -19.65
C MET A 631 -0.17 10.20 -20.20
N GLU A 632 0.34 11.04 -19.32
CA GLU A 632 1.22 12.13 -19.75
C GLU A 632 2.52 11.60 -20.33
N CYS A 633 2.79 12.02 -21.56
CA CYS A 633 4.01 11.68 -22.27
C CYS A 633 4.22 12.67 -23.42
N ASP A 634 5.42 13.24 -23.50
CA ASP A 634 5.80 14.22 -24.52
C ASP A 634 6.15 13.57 -25.86
N GLU A 635 6.65 12.32 -25.82
CA GLU A 635 7.10 11.60 -27.00
C GLU A 635 6.50 10.19 -27.08
N TRP A 636 5.63 9.99 -28.07
CA TRP A 636 4.95 8.72 -28.34
C TRP A 636 5.42 8.07 -29.64
N LEU A 637 5.53 6.74 -29.63
CA LEU A 637 5.65 5.88 -30.81
C LEU A 637 4.42 4.98 -30.97
N TYR A 638 4.17 4.55 -32.22
CA TYR A 638 3.21 3.49 -32.57
C TYR A 638 1.74 3.71 -32.15
N THR A 639 1.32 4.96 -31.93
CA THR A 639 -0.06 5.30 -31.52
C THR A 639 -1.13 5.01 -32.57
N ASP A 640 -0.73 4.62 -33.78
CA ASP A 640 -1.62 4.25 -34.88
C ASP A 640 -1.93 2.74 -34.94
N GLY A 641 -1.47 1.97 -33.95
CA GLY A 641 -1.64 0.52 -33.90
C GLY A 641 -0.81 -0.24 -34.95
N SER A 642 0.17 0.41 -35.60
CA SER A 642 0.95 -0.20 -36.68
C SER A 642 1.95 -1.26 -36.21
N ASN A 643 2.22 -1.34 -34.90
CA ASN A 643 3.18 -2.25 -34.31
C ASN A 643 2.47 -3.24 -33.37
N PRO A 644 2.41 -4.54 -33.72
CA PRO A 644 1.75 -5.56 -32.90
C PRO A 644 2.32 -5.74 -31.49
N ASN A 645 3.53 -5.24 -31.23
CA ASN A 645 4.15 -5.30 -29.90
C ASN A 645 3.73 -4.13 -28.98
N TYR A 646 3.10 -3.09 -29.54
CA TYR A 646 2.69 -1.87 -28.82
C TYR A 646 1.37 -1.32 -29.40
N LEU A 647 0.28 -2.07 -29.29
CA LEU A 647 -1.00 -1.72 -29.92
C LEU A 647 -1.55 -0.37 -29.46
N LYS A 648 -1.36 -0.04 -28.17
CA LYS A 648 -1.80 1.23 -27.56
C LYS A 648 -0.77 2.35 -27.68
N GLY A 649 0.40 2.08 -28.29
CA GLY A 649 1.54 2.99 -28.36
C GLY A 649 2.56 2.80 -27.24
N LEU A 650 3.71 3.45 -27.39
CA LEU A 650 4.85 3.37 -26.47
C LEU A 650 5.35 4.78 -26.11
N CYS A 651 5.42 5.08 -24.82
CA CYS A 651 5.93 6.35 -24.32
C CYS A 651 7.47 6.33 -24.18
N LEU A 652 8.14 7.35 -24.71
CA LEU A 652 9.59 7.51 -24.63
C LEU A 652 10.04 8.51 -23.56
N THR A 653 9.13 9.32 -23.00
CA THR A 653 9.45 10.25 -21.91
C THR A 653 9.81 9.47 -20.64
N PRO A 654 10.82 9.90 -19.85
CA PRO A 654 11.10 9.31 -18.54
C PRO A 654 9.88 9.37 -17.63
N ALA A 655 9.74 8.37 -16.77
CA ALA A 655 8.80 8.43 -15.66
C ALA A 655 9.38 9.30 -14.55
N ILE A 656 8.54 9.79 -13.64
CA ILE A 656 9.02 10.56 -12.48
C ILE A 656 9.73 9.59 -11.54
N ASN A 657 11.03 9.75 -11.33
CA ASN A 657 11.78 8.95 -10.35
C ASN A 657 11.64 9.58 -8.96
N ILE A 658 10.72 9.05 -8.15
CA ILE A 658 10.37 9.67 -6.87
C ILE A 658 11.34 9.32 -5.73
N SER A 659 12.07 8.21 -5.87
CA SER A 659 13.10 7.78 -4.93
C SER A 659 14.51 8.17 -5.35
N GLY A 660 14.71 8.60 -6.61
CA GLY A 660 15.98 9.04 -7.13
C GLY A 660 16.69 10.02 -6.20
N ALA A 661 17.99 9.85 -6.05
CA ALA A 661 18.82 10.62 -5.13
C ALA A 661 20.23 10.81 -5.69
N THR A 662 20.66 12.07 -5.75
CA THR A 662 22.03 12.46 -6.05
C THR A 662 23.00 12.10 -4.92
N ILE A 663 24.09 11.37 -5.21
CA ILE A 663 25.15 11.06 -4.24
C ILE A 663 26.07 12.27 -4.06
N THR A 664 26.18 12.76 -2.83
CA THR A 664 27.11 13.86 -2.47
C THR A 664 28.48 13.34 -2.03
N GLU A 665 28.50 12.24 -1.29
CA GLU A 665 29.76 11.60 -0.85
C GLU A 665 29.61 10.08 -0.81
N CYS A 666 30.65 9.38 -1.27
CA CYS A 666 30.80 7.94 -1.07
C CYS A 666 32.24 7.59 -0.72
N SER A 667 32.48 6.33 -0.33
CA SER A 667 33.84 5.87 0.00
C SER A 667 34.83 5.95 -1.18
N GLY A 668 34.32 6.06 -2.41
CA GLY A 668 35.09 6.12 -3.66
C GLY A 668 35.16 7.49 -4.33
N GLY A 669 34.43 8.51 -3.86
CA GLY A 669 34.20 9.76 -4.58
C GLY A 669 33.48 10.83 -3.75
N SER A 670 33.35 12.03 -4.32
CA SER A 670 32.76 13.21 -3.64
C SER A 670 31.73 13.94 -4.51
N ASP A 671 31.13 13.22 -5.44
CA ASP A 671 30.11 13.68 -6.39
C ASP A 671 29.45 12.46 -7.04
N ASN A 672 28.25 12.66 -7.61
CA ASN A 672 27.41 11.58 -8.11
C ASN A 672 28.10 10.74 -9.19
N ASP A 673 28.57 11.38 -10.25
CA ASP A 673 29.27 10.73 -11.37
C ASP A 673 30.49 9.92 -10.91
N THR A 674 31.34 10.51 -10.06
CA THR A 674 32.53 9.82 -9.56
C THR A 674 32.16 8.63 -8.69
N CYS A 675 31.08 8.72 -7.92
CA CYS A 675 30.57 7.62 -7.13
C CYS A 675 29.93 6.52 -7.99
N ALA A 676 29.03 6.87 -8.92
CA ALA A 676 28.41 5.94 -9.86
C ALA A 676 29.45 5.18 -10.69
N ALA A 677 30.51 5.85 -11.16
CA ALA A 677 31.61 5.23 -11.91
C ALA A 677 32.42 4.20 -11.09
N THR A 678 32.28 4.17 -9.78
CA THR A 678 32.91 3.16 -8.90
C THR A 678 32.03 1.95 -8.63
N PHE A 679 30.80 1.91 -9.16
CA PHE A 679 29.91 0.77 -9.02
C PHE A 679 30.53 -0.49 -9.64
N PRO A 680 30.73 -1.56 -8.86
CA PRO A 680 31.52 -2.71 -9.31
C PRO A 680 30.67 -3.64 -10.19
N VAL A 681 30.82 -3.50 -11.51
CA VAL A 681 30.25 -4.40 -12.53
C VAL A 681 31.41 -5.08 -13.26
N ALA A 682 31.35 -6.40 -13.41
CA ALA A 682 32.36 -7.13 -14.18
C ALA A 682 32.20 -6.91 -15.69
N ASP A 683 33.25 -7.17 -16.48
CA ASP A 683 33.25 -6.99 -17.94
C ASP A 683 32.15 -7.79 -18.66
N ASP A 684 31.67 -8.88 -18.05
CA ASP A 684 30.57 -9.73 -18.53
C ASP A 684 29.19 -9.28 -18.05
N GLY A 685 29.09 -8.14 -17.36
CA GLY A 685 27.86 -7.60 -16.79
C GLY A 685 27.45 -8.23 -15.45
N SER A 686 28.22 -9.19 -14.92
CA SER A 686 27.93 -9.80 -13.62
C SER A 686 28.28 -8.88 -12.45
N ILE A 687 27.52 -9.02 -11.35
CA ILE A 687 27.69 -8.23 -10.14
C ILE A 687 28.45 -9.07 -9.10
N PRO A 688 29.53 -8.57 -8.48
CA PRO A 688 30.26 -9.31 -7.45
C PRO A 688 29.40 -9.65 -6.22
N ASP A 689 29.55 -10.86 -5.70
CA ASP A 689 28.80 -11.29 -4.51
C ASP A 689 29.30 -10.64 -3.21
N ASN A 690 30.60 -10.33 -3.12
CA ASN A 690 31.21 -9.82 -1.90
C ASN A 690 30.84 -8.35 -1.65
N THR A 691 30.21 -8.09 -0.50
CA THR A 691 29.79 -6.75 -0.04
C THR A 691 30.93 -5.76 0.05
N ASP A 692 32.14 -6.20 0.42
CA ASP A 692 33.32 -5.32 0.54
C ASP A 692 33.81 -4.80 -0.83
N SER A 693 33.27 -5.32 -1.93
CA SER A 693 33.58 -4.83 -3.28
C SER A 693 32.88 -3.51 -3.59
N PHE A 694 31.86 -3.15 -2.81
CA PHE A 694 31.01 -1.97 -3.05
C PHE A 694 31.46 -0.79 -2.18
N PRO A 695 31.76 0.37 -2.79
CA PRO A 695 31.82 1.63 -2.08
C PRO A 695 30.51 1.89 -1.33
N LYS A 696 30.62 2.46 -0.12
CA LYS A 696 29.43 2.92 0.61
C LYS A 696 29.10 4.35 0.24
N VAL A 697 27.85 4.63 -0.09
CA VAL A 697 27.24 5.95 -0.11
C VAL A 697 27.18 6.45 1.33
N LEU A 698 27.70 7.65 1.57
CA LEU A 698 27.83 8.26 2.89
C LEU A 698 26.91 9.47 3.04
N GLU A 699 26.67 10.20 1.97
CA GLU A 699 25.79 11.38 1.96
C GLU A 699 25.08 11.49 0.61
N TRP A 700 23.81 11.89 0.64
CA TRP A 700 22.93 12.00 -0.52
C TRP A 700 21.96 13.19 -0.40
N ARG A 701 21.36 13.57 -1.52
CA ARG A 701 20.31 14.60 -1.65
C ARG A 701 19.21 14.11 -2.58
N GLN A 702 18.03 14.71 -2.45
CA GLN A 702 16.99 14.63 -3.46
C GLN A 702 16.74 16.00 -4.06
N CYS A 703 16.91 16.14 -5.37
CA CYS A 703 17.00 17.43 -6.06
C CYS A 703 15.89 17.60 -7.11
N ASP A 704 15.49 18.85 -7.37
CA ASP A 704 14.45 19.24 -8.35
C ASP A 704 14.99 20.09 -9.51
N GLY A 705 16.31 20.25 -9.60
CA GLY A 705 16.97 21.12 -10.58
C GLY A 705 16.84 22.62 -10.34
N SER A 706 16.14 23.05 -9.29
CA SER A 706 15.75 24.45 -9.10
C SER A 706 16.08 25.01 -7.72
N ALA A 707 15.95 24.20 -6.68
CA ALA A 707 16.15 24.58 -5.30
C ALA A 707 17.63 24.80 -4.97
N SER A 708 17.91 25.79 -4.11
CA SER A 708 19.27 26.09 -3.65
C SER A 708 19.67 25.23 -2.44
N ILE A 709 19.50 23.92 -2.56
CA ILE A 709 20.01 22.95 -1.57
C ILE A 709 21.48 22.68 -1.89
N ASP A 710 22.35 22.73 -0.88
CA ASP A 710 23.78 22.44 -1.02
C ASP A 710 23.96 20.96 -1.43
N GLY A 711 24.56 20.72 -2.59
CA GLY A 711 24.64 19.41 -3.23
C GLY A 711 23.58 19.14 -4.30
N CYS A 712 22.66 20.08 -4.59
CA CYS A 712 21.65 19.99 -5.65
C CYS A 712 21.90 20.97 -6.80
N GLU A 713 23.06 21.59 -6.90
CA GLU A 713 23.31 22.68 -7.86
C GLU A 713 23.28 22.20 -9.32
N ALA A 714 22.10 22.34 -9.95
CA ALA A 714 21.77 22.00 -11.35
C ALA A 714 21.39 20.53 -11.63
N ASP A 715 21.21 19.71 -10.60
CA ASP A 715 20.78 18.32 -10.71
C ASP A 715 19.28 18.18 -10.41
N ASN A 716 18.58 17.33 -11.17
CA ASN A 716 17.16 17.03 -11.01
C ASN A 716 16.96 15.53 -10.97
N ASP A 717 16.64 14.99 -9.80
CA ASP A 717 16.55 13.54 -9.65
C ASP A 717 15.20 13.00 -10.14
N LEU A 718 14.22 13.89 -10.39
CA LEU A 718 12.86 13.49 -10.76
C LEU A 718 12.75 12.94 -12.18
N ASP A 719 13.72 13.18 -13.07
CA ASP A 719 13.78 12.60 -14.42
C ASP A 719 14.94 11.62 -14.61
N ASP A 720 15.63 11.27 -13.52
CA ASP A 720 16.77 10.35 -13.54
C ASP A 720 16.37 8.93 -13.95
N GLN A 721 17.25 8.31 -14.73
CA GLN A 721 17.20 6.88 -14.99
C GLN A 721 17.59 6.11 -13.72
N SER A 722 17.09 4.88 -13.56
CA SER A 722 17.30 4.06 -12.34
C SER A 722 18.77 3.70 -12.04
N TRP A 723 19.69 4.01 -12.95
CA TRP A 723 21.12 3.73 -12.83
C TRP A 723 21.96 4.99 -12.58
N GLU A 724 21.36 6.18 -12.52
CA GLU A 724 22.10 7.41 -12.17
C GLU A 724 22.65 7.31 -10.74
N ASN A 725 21.86 6.76 -9.82
CA ASN A 725 22.34 6.20 -8.57
C ASN A 725 22.21 4.66 -8.58
N PRO A 726 23.26 3.91 -8.94
CA PRO A 726 23.17 2.45 -9.04
C PRO A 726 23.27 1.74 -7.68
N PHE A 727 23.38 2.46 -6.56
CA PHE A 727 23.65 1.89 -5.24
C PHE A 727 22.41 1.69 -4.38
N ASP A 728 21.32 2.39 -4.67
CA ASP A 728 20.19 2.47 -3.76
C ASP A 728 19.11 1.42 -4.06
N VAL A 729 18.18 1.27 -3.13
CA VAL A 729 17.05 0.38 -3.30
C VAL A 729 15.85 0.88 -2.53
N ALA A 730 14.70 0.95 -3.21
CA ALA A 730 13.42 1.27 -2.60
C ALA A 730 12.48 0.05 -2.56
N LYS A 731 11.57 -0.02 -1.59
CA LYS A 731 10.49 -1.03 -1.51
C LYS A 731 9.27 -0.45 -0.79
N GLY A 732 8.18 -1.22 -0.73
CA GLY A 732 6.99 -0.84 0.05
C GLY A 732 6.32 0.45 -0.41
N HIS A 733 6.48 0.83 -1.68
CA HIS A 733 5.97 2.09 -2.22
C HIS A 733 4.46 2.10 -2.33
N ARG A 734 3.83 3.13 -1.76
CA ARG A 734 2.37 3.31 -1.76
C ARG A 734 2.03 4.80 -1.61
N GLY A 735 0.76 5.17 -1.81
CA GLY A 735 0.32 6.56 -1.68
C GLY A 735 -1.16 6.74 -1.97
N PHE A 736 -1.71 7.92 -1.70
CA PHE A 736 -3.09 8.29 -2.06
C PHE A 736 -3.16 9.62 -2.82
N LEU A 737 -4.29 9.83 -3.50
CA LEU A 737 -4.66 11.09 -4.15
C LEU A 737 -5.87 11.69 -3.46
N ASP A 738 -5.89 13.00 -3.33
CA ASP A 738 -7.04 13.78 -2.92
C ASP A 738 -7.11 15.07 -3.75
N GLY A 739 -7.72 14.97 -4.93
CA GLY A 739 -7.61 16.03 -5.94
C GLY A 739 -6.16 16.17 -6.42
N ASP A 740 -5.59 17.37 -6.29
CA ASP A 740 -4.19 17.65 -6.63
C ASP A 740 -3.20 17.28 -5.52
N TYR A 741 -3.69 16.95 -4.32
CA TYR A 741 -2.82 16.48 -3.24
C TYR A 741 -2.39 15.03 -3.50
N VAL A 742 -1.08 14.82 -3.57
CA VAL A 742 -0.44 13.51 -3.68
C VAL A 742 0.37 13.28 -2.43
N MET A 743 0.14 12.15 -1.76
CA MET A 743 1.03 11.64 -0.71
C MET A 743 1.65 10.33 -1.20
N MET A 744 2.98 10.25 -1.18
CA MET A 744 3.75 9.06 -1.52
C MET A 744 4.62 8.66 -0.33
N MET A 745 4.75 7.37 -0.09
CA MET A 745 5.70 6.82 0.88
C MET A 745 6.41 5.59 0.31
N TYR A 746 7.62 5.34 0.76
CA TYR A 746 8.43 4.18 0.38
C TYR A 746 9.54 3.94 1.41
N ALA A 747 9.93 2.69 1.58
CA ALA A 747 11.10 2.31 2.35
C ALA A 747 12.34 2.38 1.43
N TRP A 748 13.41 3.06 1.83
CA TRP A 748 14.59 3.28 1.00
C TRP A 748 15.89 3.08 1.78
N SER A 749 16.93 2.61 1.08
CA SER A 749 18.27 2.39 1.61
C SER A 749 19.32 2.88 0.61
N PRO A 750 20.33 3.67 1.04
CA PRO A 750 21.39 4.18 0.17
C PRO A 750 22.38 3.11 -0.31
N ASN A 751 22.49 1.97 0.40
CA ASN A 751 23.43 0.90 0.05
C ASN A 751 22.74 -0.46 -0.07
N TRP A 752 22.16 -0.74 -1.24
CA TRP A 752 21.51 -2.00 -1.59
C TRP A 752 22.31 -3.24 -1.16
N LYS A 753 23.60 -3.32 -1.53
CA LYS A 753 24.39 -4.54 -1.31
C LYS A 753 24.68 -4.79 0.17
N ALA A 754 24.88 -3.73 0.95
CA ALA A 754 25.06 -3.86 2.39
C ALA A 754 23.73 -4.26 3.06
N ASN A 755 22.63 -3.66 2.61
CA ASN A 755 21.29 -3.99 3.08
C ASN A 755 20.88 -5.44 2.75
N SER A 756 21.32 -6.01 1.62
CA SER A 756 21.00 -7.40 1.24
C SER A 756 21.58 -8.48 2.16
N VAL A 757 22.38 -8.11 3.17
CA VAL A 757 22.93 -9.00 4.19
C VAL A 757 22.78 -8.43 5.61
N GLY A 758 21.91 -7.43 5.79
CA GLY A 758 21.65 -6.81 7.10
C GLY A 758 22.75 -5.89 7.63
N ASN A 759 23.66 -5.42 6.76
CA ASN A 759 24.73 -4.48 7.14
C ASN A 759 24.36 -3.01 6.92
N ASP A 760 23.19 -2.74 6.36
CA ASP A 760 22.52 -1.44 6.25
C ASP A 760 21.00 -1.67 6.41
N HIS A 761 20.19 -0.63 6.51
CA HIS A 761 18.76 -0.74 6.79
C HIS A 761 17.90 0.15 5.90
N TYR A 762 16.61 -0.21 5.82
CA TYR A 762 15.59 0.64 5.23
C TYR A 762 15.09 1.67 6.24
N ASN A 763 15.01 2.93 5.82
CA ASN A 763 14.22 3.97 6.47
C ASN A 763 12.92 4.20 5.68
N LEU A 764 11.86 4.63 6.37
CA LEU A 764 10.60 5.03 5.75
C LEU A 764 10.70 6.50 5.35
N TYR A 765 10.44 6.78 4.07
CA TYR A 765 10.38 8.12 3.51
C TYR A 765 8.96 8.48 3.08
N ALA A 766 8.59 9.74 3.24
CA ALA A 766 7.34 10.32 2.75
C ALA A 766 7.62 11.56 1.89
N ARG A 767 6.88 11.73 0.80
CA ARG A 767 6.97 12.87 -0.12
C ARG A 767 5.57 13.27 -0.57
N ARG A 768 5.38 14.56 -0.88
CA ARG A 768 4.06 15.10 -1.16
C ARG A 768 4.07 16.19 -2.22
N SER A 769 2.94 16.32 -2.90
CA SER A 769 2.70 17.31 -3.97
C SER A 769 1.30 17.90 -3.79
N PHE A 770 1.12 19.14 -4.23
CA PHE A 770 -0.14 19.89 -4.13
C PHE A 770 -0.64 20.40 -5.49
N ASP A 771 0.02 20.02 -6.57
CA ASP A 771 -0.27 20.41 -7.96
C ASP A 771 -0.39 19.20 -8.90
N GLY A 772 -0.80 18.07 -8.32
CA GLY A 772 -1.02 16.83 -9.05
C GLY A 772 0.26 16.09 -9.43
N GLY A 773 1.36 16.29 -8.70
CA GLY A 773 2.64 15.60 -8.92
C GLY A 773 3.61 16.33 -9.87
N LEU A 774 3.37 17.62 -10.16
CA LEU A 774 4.27 18.44 -10.97
C LEU A 774 5.46 18.95 -10.14
N THR A 775 5.20 19.36 -8.90
CA THR A 775 6.22 19.77 -7.93
C THR A 775 6.03 19.06 -6.59
N TRP A 776 7.12 18.94 -5.82
CA TRP A 776 7.14 18.22 -4.55
C TRP A 776 7.59 19.17 -3.44
N THR A 777 6.64 19.63 -2.62
CA THR A 777 6.81 20.80 -1.77
C THR A 777 6.29 20.59 -0.36
N THR A 778 6.65 21.48 0.55
CA THR A 778 5.96 21.61 1.83
C THR A 778 4.54 22.13 1.65
N THR A 779 3.72 22.07 2.70
CA THR A 779 2.34 22.58 2.63
C THR A 779 2.32 24.06 2.20
N PRO A 780 1.57 24.42 1.14
CA PRO A 780 1.38 25.81 0.74
C PRO A 780 0.76 26.66 1.85
N ALA A 781 1.14 27.95 1.90
CA ALA A 781 0.61 28.88 2.92
C ALA A 781 -0.92 29.01 2.88
N ASP A 782 -1.54 28.92 1.70
CA ASP A 782 -3.00 28.99 1.54
C ASP A 782 -3.73 27.74 2.06
N LEU A 783 -2.99 26.65 2.31
CA LEU A 783 -3.48 25.41 2.94
C LEU A 783 -3.08 25.30 4.42
N GLY A 784 -2.66 26.41 5.04
CA GLY A 784 -2.24 26.46 6.45
C GLY A 784 -0.77 26.12 6.69
N GLY A 785 0.03 25.95 5.64
CA GLY A 785 1.46 25.66 5.79
C GLY A 785 2.24 26.84 6.38
N ALA A 786 3.09 26.56 7.36
CA ALA A 786 4.00 27.54 7.97
C ALA A 786 5.48 27.31 7.59
N GLY A 787 5.77 26.21 6.87
CA GLY A 787 7.11 25.68 6.71
C GLY A 787 7.42 24.59 7.74
N THR A 788 8.48 23.84 7.51
CA THR A 788 8.84 22.68 8.33
C THR A 788 10.35 22.50 8.41
N THR A 789 10.82 21.78 9.42
CA THR A 789 12.22 21.37 9.57
C THR A 789 12.29 19.85 9.57
N ALA A 790 13.11 19.30 8.68
CA ALA A 790 13.32 17.86 8.56
C ALA A 790 14.78 17.50 8.90
N VAL A 791 15.00 16.32 9.46
CA VAL A 791 16.31 15.79 9.80
C VAL A 791 16.63 14.61 8.90
N GLU A 792 17.84 14.56 8.33
CA GLU A 792 18.35 13.40 7.60
C GLU A 792 19.57 12.80 8.31
N ASN A 793 19.61 11.48 8.44
CA ASN A 793 20.65 10.77 9.20
C ASN A 793 21.65 10.06 8.25
N TYR A 794 22.74 10.74 7.89
CA TYR A 794 23.81 10.22 7.03
C TYR A 794 24.80 9.25 7.73
N CYS A 795 24.42 8.67 8.86
CA CYS A 795 25.33 8.03 9.83
C CYS A 795 25.82 6.62 9.43
N VAL A 796 26.17 6.39 8.16
CA VAL A 796 26.49 5.06 7.59
C VAL A 796 27.73 4.41 8.22
N ASN A 797 28.77 5.20 8.55
CA ASN A 797 29.99 4.73 9.20
C ASN A 797 30.20 5.30 10.61
N THR A 798 29.19 5.98 11.13
CA THR A 798 29.21 6.59 12.46
C THR A 798 28.48 5.66 13.42
N SER A 799 28.98 5.50 14.65
CA SER A 799 28.23 4.76 15.67
C SER A 799 26.89 5.44 15.91
N SER A 800 25.81 4.68 16.12
CA SER A 800 24.49 5.25 16.41
C SER A 800 24.50 6.23 17.59
N THR A 801 25.37 6.02 18.59
CA THR A 801 25.51 6.95 19.74
C THR A 801 26.18 8.27 19.40
N ASP A 802 26.92 8.32 18.30
CA ASP A 802 27.64 9.52 17.82
C ASP A 802 26.94 10.12 16.57
N CYS A 803 25.79 9.57 16.18
CA CYS A 803 25.04 10.04 15.02
C CYS A 803 24.46 11.43 15.29
N VAL A 804 24.70 12.37 14.39
CA VAL A 804 24.12 13.71 14.42
C VAL A 804 23.49 13.94 13.06
N GLY A 805 22.16 14.04 13.02
CA GLY A 805 21.42 14.31 11.80
C GLY A 805 21.66 15.72 11.26
N THR A 806 21.48 15.87 9.95
CA THR A 806 21.55 17.15 9.25
C THR A 806 20.14 17.74 9.16
N GLU A 807 19.97 18.96 9.67
CA GLU A 807 18.69 19.69 9.61
C GLU A 807 18.54 20.47 8.31
N PHE A 808 17.37 20.34 7.69
CA PHE A 808 16.93 21.12 6.54
C PHE A 808 15.68 21.92 6.92
N VAL A 809 15.70 23.22 6.68
CA VAL A 809 14.59 24.13 6.99
C VAL A 809 13.95 24.58 5.69
N TYR A 810 12.65 24.37 5.57
CA TYR A 810 11.86 24.68 4.38
C TYR A 810 10.77 25.70 4.73
N SER A 811 10.60 26.70 3.86
CA SER A 811 9.47 27.63 3.94
C SER A 811 8.19 26.95 3.44
N ALA A 812 7.02 27.53 3.72
CA ALA A 812 5.75 27.03 3.18
C ALA A 812 5.72 27.06 1.63
N GLY A 813 5.27 25.97 1.01
CA GLY A 813 5.23 25.79 -0.45
C GLY A 813 6.59 25.70 -1.14
N GLU A 814 7.68 25.54 -0.39
CA GLU A 814 9.03 25.37 -0.94
C GLU A 814 9.30 23.90 -1.27
N PHE A 815 10.18 23.62 -2.23
CA PHE A 815 10.62 22.26 -2.55
C PHE A 815 11.10 21.52 -1.29
N GLU A 816 10.61 20.31 -1.08
CA GLU A 816 10.96 19.45 0.04
C GLU A 816 11.59 18.14 -0.48
N GLN A 817 12.73 17.76 0.09
CA GLN A 817 13.28 16.41 -0.08
C GLN A 817 12.29 15.38 0.49
N ALA A 818 12.33 14.12 0.06
CA ALA A 818 11.55 13.11 0.78
C ALA A 818 12.02 13.07 2.23
N ARG A 819 11.05 13.11 3.13
CA ARG A 819 11.30 13.17 4.57
C ARG A 819 11.49 11.76 5.10
N ASN A 820 12.64 11.47 5.69
CA ASN A 820 12.82 10.29 6.52
C ASN A 820 11.93 10.41 7.77
N VAL A 821 10.86 9.62 7.87
CA VAL A 821 9.91 9.70 8.98
C VAL A 821 10.15 8.64 10.06
N SER A 822 10.88 7.56 9.74
CA SER A 822 11.22 6.54 10.74
C SER A 822 12.46 6.88 11.57
N GLN A 823 13.37 7.71 11.04
CA GLN A 823 14.60 8.17 11.72
C GLN A 823 15.45 7.03 12.32
N LEU A 824 15.37 5.81 11.76
CA LEU A 824 16.16 4.68 12.26
C LEU A 824 17.65 4.94 12.04
N ILE A 825 18.44 4.63 13.07
CA ILE A 825 19.90 4.74 13.09
C ILE A 825 20.56 3.42 13.47
N GLY A 826 21.73 3.16 12.89
CA GLY A 826 22.42 1.87 13.02
C GLY A 826 21.74 0.77 12.21
N ASN A 827 22.31 -0.43 12.20
CA ASN A 827 21.99 -1.47 11.21
C ASN A 827 21.26 -2.71 11.77
N LYS A 828 20.67 -2.62 12.96
CA LYS A 828 20.02 -3.77 13.62
C LYS A 828 18.52 -3.88 13.34
N ILE A 829 17.88 -2.77 13.05
CA ILE A 829 16.44 -2.67 12.83
C ILE A 829 16.24 -2.08 11.44
N THR A 830 15.28 -2.60 10.70
CA THR A 830 14.96 -2.16 9.34
C THR A 830 13.45 -2.01 9.17
N VAL A 831 13.00 -1.15 8.25
CA VAL A 831 11.58 -1.05 7.90
C VAL A 831 11.19 -2.21 6.97
N LEU A 832 10.07 -2.87 7.28
CA LEU A 832 9.50 -3.96 6.51
C LEU A 832 8.36 -3.49 5.60
N ASP A 833 7.12 -3.45 6.10
CA ASP A 833 5.94 -3.10 5.31
C ASP A 833 5.18 -1.89 5.89
N PRO A 834 5.22 -0.72 5.21
CA PRO A 834 4.50 0.48 5.65
C PRO A 834 3.05 0.51 5.13
N ARG A 835 2.11 0.92 5.97
CA ARG A 835 0.66 1.07 5.70
C ARG A 835 0.24 2.51 5.95
N TYR A 836 -0.85 2.94 5.32
CA TYR A 836 -1.36 4.29 5.45
C TYR A 836 -2.88 4.32 5.29
N THR A 837 -3.50 5.39 5.77
CA THR A 837 -4.89 5.69 5.46
C THR A 837 -5.14 7.21 5.53
N PRO A 838 -5.70 7.83 4.48
CA PRO A 838 -6.27 9.17 4.61
C PRO A 838 -7.53 9.13 5.48
N THR A 839 -8.00 10.31 5.91
CA THR A 839 -9.30 10.44 6.57
C THR A 839 -10.43 9.92 5.69
N GLY A 840 -11.41 9.26 6.31
CA GLY A 840 -12.49 8.57 5.57
C GLY A 840 -12.03 7.31 4.83
N GLY A 841 -10.82 6.81 5.09
CA GLY A 841 -10.26 5.59 4.50
C GLY A 841 -9.87 5.74 3.02
N LEU A 842 -9.47 4.64 2.38
CA LEU A 842 -9.06 4.64 0.95
C LEU A 842 -10.19 5.03 -0.02
N LYS A 843 -11.45 5.06 0.42
CA LYS A 843 -12.60 5.57 -0.34
C LYS A 843 -12.86 7.07 -0.12
N LEU A 844 -12.11 7.72 0.76
CA LEU A 844 -12.14 9.16 1.05
C LEU A 844 -13.55 9.68 1.36
N TYR A 845 -14.31 8.92 2.15
CA TYR A 845 -15.69 9.27 2.46
C TYR A 845 -15.78 10.71 3.00
N PRO A 846 -16.56 11.59 2.37
CA PRO A 846 -16.64 13.00 2.77
C PRO A 846 -17.39 13.21 4.09
N THR A 847 -18.29 12.27 4.43
CA THR A 847 -19.11 12.22 5.64
C THR A 847 -19.59 10.77 5.82
N ILE A 848 -20.14 10.45 6.98
CA ILE A 848 -20.88 9.21 7.20
C ILE A 848 -22.38 9.43 6.89
N ARG A 849 -23.02 8.45 6.27
CA ARG A 849 -24.44 8.49 5.89
C ARG A 849 -25.35 8.03 7.04
N THR A 850 -26.60 8.49 6.98
CA THR A 850 -27.69 8.11 7.90
C THR A 850 -28.94 7.62 7.17
N ASP A 851 -28.89 7.56 5.84
CA ASP A 851 -29.95 7.07 4.97
C ASP A 851 -30.38 5.65 5.38
N TRP A 852 -29.39 4.77 5.57
CA TRP A 852 -29.60 3.39 6.01
C TRP A 852 -30.44 3.29 7.29
N LEU A 853 -30.18 4.13 8.30
CA LEU A 853 -30.98 4.15 9.54
C LEU A 853 -32.44 4.50 9.25
N SER A 854 -32.66 5.56 8.48
CA SER A 854 -34.00 6.04 8.17
C SER A 854 -34.80 5.08 7.29
N GLU A 855 -34.14 4.43 6.33
CA GLU A 855 -34.73 3.43 5.43
C GLU A 855 -35.14 2.16 6.19
N ASN A 856 -34.39 1.82 7.24
CA ASN A 856 -34.65 0.67 8.10
C ASN A 856 -35.47 0.99 9.36
N GLY A 857 -36.09 2.17 9.43
CA GLY A 857 -37.05 2.52 10.49
C GLY A 857 -36.44 2.95 11.82
N PHE A 858 -35.14 3.23 11.86
CA PHE A 858 -34.47 3.84 13.01
C PHE A 858 -34.58 5.36 12.95
N SER A 859 -34.81 6.00 14.10
CA SER A 859 -34.96 7.46 14.20
C SER A 859 -33.65 8.13 14.60
N THR A 860 -33.16 9.06 13.78
CA THR A 860 -32.10 10.01 14.14
C THR A 860 -32.51 11.44 13.79
N GLU A 861 -31.95 12.43 14.49
CA GLU A 861 -32.04 13.84 14.09
C GLU A 861 -30.72 14.24 13.41
N GLY A 862 -30.64 14.08 12.09
CA GLY A 862 -29.41 14.38 11.34
C GLY A 862 -28.29 13.37 11.62
N LEU A 863 -27.04 13.83 11.49
CA LEU A 863 -25.84 13.03 11.75
C LEU A 863 -25.66 12.81 13.27
N PRO A 864 -25.45 11.57 13.74
CA PRO A 864 -25.27 11.28 15.16
C PRO A 864 -24.11 12.02 15.83
N TYR A 865 -22.96 12.14 15.15
CA TYR A 865 -21.72 12.68 15.74
C TYR A 865 -21.07 13.69 14.81
N ALA A 866 -20.54 14.78 15.38
CA ALA A 866 -20.01 15.92 14.63
C ALA A 866 -18.64 15.66 13.99
N ASP A 867 -17.87 14.72 14.54
CA ASP A 867 -16.56 14.27 14.04
C ASP A 867 -16.63 13.50 12.72
N ASP A 868 -17.83 13.11 12.29
CA ASP A 868 -18.07 12.43 11.03
C ASP A 868 -18.80 13.32 10.01
N LEU A 869 -18.99 14.62 10.31
CA LEU A 869 -19.78 15.58 9.51
C LEU A 869 -19.07 16.03 8.24
N GLU A 870 -17.76 16.23 8.33
CA GLU A 870 -16.94 16.70 7.23
C GLU A 870 -15.56 16.04 7.33
N ARG A 871 -15.02 15.67 6.17
CA ARG A 871 -13.68 15.09 6.09
C ARG A 871 -12.61 16.16 6.33
N ASN A 872 -11.60 15.85 7.15
CA ASN A 872 -10.42 16.70 7.29
C ASN A 872 -9.27 16.19 6.38
N PRO A 873 -9.06 16.79 5.19
CA PRO A 873 -8.03 16.33 4.24
C PRO A 873 -6.60 16.65 4.68
N SER A 874 -6.41 17.53 5.67
CA SER A 874 -5.08 17.87 6.18
C SER A 874 -4.48 16.80 7.10
N VAL A 875 -5.24 15.75 7.41
CA VAL A 875 -4.87 14.68 8.33
C VAL A 875 -4.84 13.32 7.62
N PHE A 876 -3.83 12.51 7.94
CA PHE A 876 -3.75 11.10 7.54
C PHE A 876 -2.93 10.31 8.56
N PHE A 877 -2.93 8.98 8.44
CA PHE A 877 -2.22 8.10 9.37
C PHE A 877 -1.28 7.16 8.62
N MET A 878 -0.21 6.77 9.31
CA MET A 878 0.76 5.79 8.84
C MET A 878 1.06 4.76 9.93
N ILE A 879 1.33 3.52 9.52
CA ILE A 879 1.95 2.47 10.34
C ILE A 879 3.14 1.92 9.57
N TYR A 880 4.22 1.54 10.26
CA TYR A 880 5.21 0.66 9.67
C TYR A 880 5.60 -0.46 10.63
N GLU A 881 6.00 -1.56 10.02
CA GLU A 881 6.58 -2.71 10.70
C GLU A 881 8.11 -2.60 10.74
N THR A 882 8.69 -2.92 11.90
CA THR A 882 10.13 -3.08 12.06
C THR A 882 10.52 -4.55 11.93
N GLY A 883 11.74 -4.80 11.46
CA GLY A 883 12.30 -6.15 11.35
C GLY A 883 13.69 -6.27 11.96
N ASP A 884 14.02 -7.47 12.45
CA ASP A 884 15.37 -7.83 12.89
C ASP A 884 16.28 -7.99 11.67
N ASN A 885 17.15 -7.01 11.48
CA ASN A 885 18.03 -6.98 10.33
C ASN A 885 19.14 -8.05 10.41
N THR A 886 19.34 -8.71 11.56
CA THR A 886 20.38 -9.72 11.73
C THR A 886 20.05 -11.05 11.04
N THR A 887 18.78 -11.29 10.71
CA THR A 887 18.33 -12.51 10.02
C THR A 887 18.37 -12.40 8.49
N VAL A 888 18.60 -11.20 7.94
CA VAL A 888 18.55 -10.93 6.50
C VAL A 888 19.56 -11.75 5.68
N ALA A 889 20.67 -12.15 6.29
CA ALA A 889 21.65 -13.02 5.63
C ALA A 889 21.12 -14.45 5.40
N GLU A 890 20.08 -14.86 6.12
CA GLU A 890 19.46 -16.18 6.05
C GLU A 890 18.07 -16.14 5.36
N GLY A 891 17.46 -14.96 5.22
CA GLY A 891 16.14 -14.78 4.59
C GLY A 891 15.62 -13.34 4.64
N GLU A 892 14.32 -13.17 4.84
CA GLU A 892 13.74 -11.84 5.13
C GLU A 892 14.03 -11.45 6.60
N ALA A 893 13.98 -10.14 6.90
CA ALA A 893 14.09 -9.70 8.29
C ALA A 893 12.87 -10.21 9.07
N VAL A 894 13.09 -10.80 10.25
CA VAL A 894 11.99 -11.29 11.09
C VAL A 894 11.18 -10.09 11.60
N PRO A 895 9.85 -10.06 11.41
CA PRO A 895 8.98 -9.01 11.95
C PRO A 895 9.14 -8.83 13.46
N LEU A 896 9.14 -7.58 13.93
CA LEU A 896 9.26 -7.25 15.35
C LEU A 896 7.98 -6.53 15.82
N ASP A 897 7.96 -5.20 15.67
CA ASP A 897 6.96 -4.31 16.25
C ASP A 897 6.36 -3.36 15.20
N LEU A 898 5.12 -2.95 15.40
CA LEU A 898 4.42 -1.95 14.59
C LEU A 898 4.42 -0.57 15.27
N TYR A 899 4.79 0.45 14.50
CA TYR A 899 4.79 1.83 14.96
C TYR A 899 3.80 2.64 14.13
N TYR A 900 3.12 3.62 14.74
CA TYR A 900 2.11 4.43 14.06
C TYR A 900 2.31 5.93 14.31
N SER A 901 1.81 6.78 13.41
CA SER A 901 1.77 8.22 13.63
C SER A 901 0.61 8.86 12.87
N ARG A 902 0.00 9.89 13.48
CA ARG A 902 -0.91 10.82 12.81
C ARG A 902 -0.09 11.95 12.19
N ALA A 903 -0.32 12.18 10.91
CA ALA A 903 0.21 13.31 10.19
C ALA A 903 -0.82 14.44 10.15
N THR A 904 -0.41 15.68 10.41
CA THR A 904 -1.27 16.87 10.37
C THR A 904 -0.67 17.94 9.46
N VAL A 905 -1.50 18.90 9.04
CA VAL A 905 -1.13 19.96 8.08
C VAL A 905 -0.48 19.34 6.83
N TYR A 906 -1.16 18.35 6.25
CA TYR A 906 -0.75 17.60 5.06
C TYR A 906 0.64 16.95 5.18
N GLY A 907 1.04 16.55 6.40
CA GLY A 907 2.33 15.93 6.68
C GLY A 907 3.46 16.92 6.94
N ASP A 908 3.15 18.18 7.29
CA ASP A 908 4.17 19.09 7.86
C ASP A 908 4.63 18.54 9.22
N PHE A 909 3.74 17.87 9.95
CA PHE A 909 3.96 17.34 11.28
C PHE A 909 3.54 15.87 11.39
N TYR A 910 4.30 15.10 12.18
CA TYR A 910 4.02 13.71 12.53
C TYR A 910 4.09 13.59 14.05
N GLU A 911 3.13 12.88 14.65
CA GLU A 911 3.09 12.65 16.08
C GLU A 911 4.19 11.68 16.57
N LEU A 912 4.76 12.00 17.73
CA LEU A 912 5.77 11.22 18.44
C LEU A 912 5.30 10.80 19.83
N ASP A 913 5.89 9.73 20.35
CA ASP A 913 5.57 9.25 21.69
C ASP A 913 6.23 10.15 22.78
N PRO A 914 5.45 10.63 23.77
CA PRO A 914 5.96 11.48 24.85
C PRO A 914 7.04 10.81 25.70
N ALA A 915 7.12 9.47 25.76
CA ALA A 915 8.20 8.79 26.47
C ALA A 915 9.59 9.07 25.87
N TRP A 916 9.65 9.50 24.60
CA TRP A 916 10.88 9.88 23.91
C TRP A 916 11.03 11.39 23.75
N TYR A 917 10.12 12.15 24.33
CA TYR A 917 10.16 13.60 24.41
C TYR A 917 10.19 14.07 25.87
N ASP A 918 11.27 14.74 26.26
CA ASP A 918 11.36 15.33 27.59
C ASP A 918 10.66 16.70 27.59
N GLU A 919 9.43 16.74 28.12
CA GLU A 919 8.63 17.96 28.28
C GLU A 919 9.31 19.03 29.15
N GLU A 920 10.13 18.64 30.14
CA GLU A 920 10.79 19.59 31.04
C GLU A 920 11.98 20.29 30.36
N THR A 921 12.68 19.60 29.45
CA THR A 921 13.85 20.13 28.76
C THR A 921 13.58 20.54 27.31
N GLY A 922 12.47 20.10 26.72
CA GLY A 922 12.12 20.25 25.32
C GLY A 922 13.01 19.44 24.37
N ILE A 923 13.70 18.41 24.88
CA ILE A 923 14.66 17.60 24.12
C ILE A 923 13.99 16.27 23.72
N ILE A 924 14.15 15.89 22.45
CA ILE A 924 13.80 14.56 21.97
C ILE A 924 14.96 13.62 22.34
N GLU A 925 14.71 12.62 23.18
CA GLU A 925 15.71 11.62 23.57
C GLU A 925 15.93 10.57 22.47
N ASP A 926 14.88 10.19 21.76
CA ASP A 926 14.89 9.31 20.58
C ASP A 926 13.72 9.69 19.66
N TYR A 927 13.91 9.66 18.34
CA TYR A 927 12.83 9.97 17.41
C TYR A 927 12.08 8.69 17.06
N ARG A 928 11.09 8.33 17.90
CA ARG A 928 10.23 7.17 17.64
C ARG A 928 8.76 7.53 17.67
N TRP A 929 8.08 6.96 16.69
CA TRP A 929 6.63 6.89 16.64
C TRP A 929 6.09 6.06 17.81
N PRO A 930 4.85 6.31 18.26
CA PRO A 930 4.17 5.45 19.22
C PRO A 930 4.00 4.00 18.78
N TRP A 931 3.95 3.10 19.76
CA TRP A 931 3.82 1.66 19.57
C TRP A 931 2.35 1.22 19.45
N VAL A 932 2.01 0.44 18.42
CA VAL A 932 0.65 -0.10 18.20
C VAL A 932 0.28 -1.18 19.22
N GLU A 933 1.21 -2.02 19.64
CA GLU A 933 0.92 -3.23 20.41
C GLU A 933 1.17 -3.05 21.90
N ASN A 934 2.11 -2.17 22.24
CA ASN A 934 2.62 -1.88 23.58
C ASN A 934 3.03 -3.17 24.36
N LYS A 935 3.75 -4.08 23.67
CA LYS A 935 4.19 -5.38 24.20
C LYS A 935 5.50 -5.86 23.54
N ALA A 936 6.61 -5.84 24.28
CA ALA A 936 7.96 -6.01 23.73
C ALA A 936 8.44 -7.42 23.37
N ASP A 937 7.70 -8.46 23.73
CA ASP A 937 8.18 -9.84 23.59
C ASP A 937 7.30 -10.67 22.63
N ILE A 938 6.52 -10.02 21.74
CA ILE A 938 5.58 -10.68 20.82
C ILE A 938 5.77 -10.10 19.42
N LEU A 939 6.02 -10.97 18.43
CA LEU A 939 6.21 -10.58 17.04
C LEU A 939 4.89 -10.12 16.44
N SER A 940 4.95 -9.14 15.56
CA SER A 940 3.77 -8.52 14.97
C SER A 940 4.01 -8.09 13.53
N GLY A 941 2.98 -8.22 12.68
CA GLY A 941 3.08 -7.85 11.27
C GLY A 941 1.75 -7.87 10.53
N GLU A 942 1.82 -7.59 9.22
CA GLU A 942 0.68 -7.58 8.29
C GLU A 942 -0.47 -6.63 8.70
N ALA A 943 -0.15 -5.43 9.18
CA ALA A 943 -1.17 -4.48 9.61
C ALA A 943 -2.10 -3.99 8.47
N SER A 944 -3.34 -3.69 8.82
CA SER A 944 -4.34 -3.01 7.99
C SER A 944 -5.02 -1.92 8.80
N MET A 945 -5.38 -0.80 8.17
CA MET A 945 -5.90 0.36 8.89
C MET A 945 -6.92 1.17 8.09
N LEU A 946 -7.75 1.90 8.82
CA LEU A 946 -8.64 2.93 8.29
C LEU A 946 -8.91 4.01 9.35
N SER A 947 -9.47 5.14 8.94
CA SER A 947 -9.85 6.21 9.85
C SER A 947 -11.23 6.78 9.50
N ASN A 948 -11.84 7.50 10.45
CA ASN A 948 -13.08 8.21 10.20
C ASN A 948 -12.85 9.53 9.42
N PRO A 949 -13.91 10.15 8.84
CA PRO A 949 -13.76 11.39 8.09
C PRO A 949 -13.09 12.54 8.86
N GLY A 950 -13.40 12.76 10.13
CA GLY A 950 -12.78 13.85 10.90
C GLY A 950 -11.33 13.61 11.29
N GLY A 951 -10.84 12.36 11.26
CA GLY A 951 -9.51 12.02 11.77
C GLY A 951 -9.43 11.91 13.30
N THR A 952 -10.57 11.81 13.98
CA THR A 952 -10.66 11.62 15.45
C THR A 952 -10.52 10.17 15.88
N PHE A 953 -10.68 9.22 14.95
CA PHE A 953 -10.51 7.79 15.19
C PHE A 953 -9.68 7.15 14.09
N MET A 954 -8.70 6.37 14.51
CA MET A 954 -8.01 5.40 13.66
C MET A 954 -8.34 3.99 14.17
N TYR A 955 -8.48 3.06 13.24
CA TYR A 955 -8.73 1.66 13.53
C TYR A 955 -7.68 0.82 12.81
N THR A 956 -7.11 -0.16 13.49
CA THR A 956 -6.15 -1.07 12.88
C THR A 956 -6.38 -2.51 13.33
N VAL A 957 -6.10 -3.44 12.42
CA VAL A 957 -5.95 -4.86 12.70
C VAL A 957 -4.57 -5.34 12.27
N TRP A 958 -4.04 -6.35 12.93
CA TRP A 958 -2.75 -6.96 12.60
C TRP A 958 -2.65 -8.37 13.20
N ASN A 959 -1.64 -9.13 12.75
CA ASN A 959 -1.33 -10.45 13.29
C ASN A 959 -0.25 -10.34 14.38
N GLN A 960 -0.43 -11.03 15.49
CA GLN A 960 0.60 -11.20 16.52
C GLN A 960 0.84 -12.66 16.81
N TRP A 961 2.11 -13.05 16.98
CA TRP A 961 2.48 -14.43 17.26
C TRP A 961 3.77 -14.56 18.08
N GLN A 962 4.07 -15.77 18.50
CA GLN A 962 5.33 -16.17 19.11
C GLN A 962 5.96 -17.32 18.30
N GLU A 963 7.29 -17.43 18.38
CA GLU A 963 8.06 -18.48 17.72
C GLU A 963 8.91 -19.25 18.73
N ASP A 964 9.05 -20.56 18.51
CA ASP A 964 9.92 -21.41 19.34
C ASP A 964 11.36 -21.49 18.78
N GLU A 965 12.24 -22.28 19.41
CA GLU A 965 13.63 -22.44 18.96
C GLU A 965 13.75 -23.05 17.54
N HIS A 966 12.66 -23.51 16.93
CA HIS A 966 12.59 -24.08 15.60
C HIS A 966 11.67 -23.28 14.66
N GLU A 967 11.36 -22.02 14.98
CA GLU A 967 10.51 -21.12 14.17
C GLU A 967 9.07 -21.62 13.98
N ASN A 968 8.59 -22.51 14.86
CA ASN A 968 7.17 -22.88 14.84
C ASN A 968 6.34 -21.75 15.44
N VAL A 969 5.33 -21.30 14.70
CA VAL A 969 4.40 -20.26 15.11
C VAL A 969 3.41 -20.82 16.14
N PHE A 970 3.18 -20.10 17.24
CA PHE A 970 2.15 -20.37 18.24
C PHE A 970 1.69 -19.07 18.91
N ASP A 971 0.60 -19.14 19.68
CA ASP A 971 -0.07 -17.96 20.26
C ASP A 971 -0.35 -16.89 19.19
N SER A 972 -0.74 -17.35 17.99
CA SER A 972 -1.02 -16.50 16.82
C SER A 972 -2.49 -16.09 16.79
N ASP A 973 -2.74 -14.81 16.64
CA ASP A 973 -4.10 -14.26 16.61
C ASP A 973 -4.13 -12.94 15.82
N ILE A 974 -5.30 -12.64 15.27
CA ILE A 974 -5.63 -11.30 14.77
C ILE A 974 -6.09 -10.39 15.91
N TRP A 975 -5.44 -9.23 16.02
CA TRP A 975 -5.72 -8.21 17.02
C TRP A 975 -6.32 -6.97 16.38
N TYR A 976 -7.10 -6.22 17.16
CA TYR A 976 -7.69 -4.94 16.82
C TYR A 976 -7.31 -3.88 17.84
N ARG A 977 -7.07 -2.65 17.38
CA ARG A 977 -6.94 -1.45 18.20
C ARG A 977 -7.74 -0.30 17.60
N ARG A 978 -8.39 0.45 18.49
CA ARG A 978 -9.00 1.75 18.21
C ARG A 978 -8.14 2.81 18.88
N PHE A 979 -7.74 3.81 18.11
CA PHE A 979 -7.03 5.00 18.57
C PHE A 979 -7.99 6.16 18.62
N LEU A 980 -7.80 7.03 19.60
CA LEU A 980 -8.72 8.10 19.93
C LEU A 980 -7.96 9.43 19.94
N TYR A 981 -8.31 10.34 19.04
CA TYR A 981 -7.72 11.67 19.00
C TYR A 981 -8.76 12.72 19.37
N ILE A 982 -8.32 13.73 20.12
CA ILE A 982 -9.13 14.89 20.48
C ILE A 982 -8.46 16.14 19.92
N ASP A 983 -9.05 16.71 18.87
CA ASP A 983 -8.52 17.92 18.23
C ASP A 983 -8.73 19.20 19.05
N ASN A 984 -9.38 19.11 20.22
CA ASN A 984 -9.73 20.24 21.09
C ASN A 984 -9.29 20.03 22.55
N LEU A 985 -8.24 19.23 22.81
CA LEU A 985 -7.68 19.22 24.16
C LEU A 985 -6.86 20.50 24.35
N GLU A 986 -7.38 21.38 25.19
CA GLU A 986 -6.77 22.67 25.49
C GLU A 986 -5.57 22.42 26.43
N TYR A 987 -4.35 22.65 25.95
CA TYR A 987 -3.13 22.46 26.73
C TYR A 987 -2.69 23.80 27.35
N ASP A 988 -2.11 23.75 28.55
CA ASP A 988 -1.38 24.93 29.04
C ASP A 988 -0.08 25.05 28.20
N PRO A 989 0.29 26.25 27.71
CA PRO A 989 1.50 26.43 26.93
C PRO A 989 2.73 26.08 27.77
N THR A 990 3.85 25.78 27.14
CA THR A 990 5.11 25.50 27.86
C THR A 990 6.08 26.66 27.69
N ALA A 991 6.66 27.13 28.81
CA ALA A 991 7.71 28.16 28.81
C ALA A 991 9.05 27.53 29.22
N ALA A 992 10.17 27.99 28.66
CA ALA A 992 11.50 27.50 29.02
C ALA A 992 12.54 28.63 29.01
N PHE A 993 13.64 28.47 29.76
CA PHE A 993 14.78 29.38 29.69
C PHE A 993 15.72 29.00 28.54
N LEU A 994 15.78 29.85 27.53
CA LEU A 994 16.72 29.72 26.42
C LEU A 994 18.14 30.14 26.82
N TYR A 995 18.27 31.16 27.67
CA TYR A 995 19.55 31.59 28.20
C TYR A 995 19.40 32.01 29.66
N THR A 996 20.21 31.38 30.51
CA THR A 996 20.43 31.81 31.88
C THR A 996 21.84 32.38 31.99
N GLY A 997 21.96 33.58 32.55
CA GLY A 997 23.26 34.13 32.91
C GLY A 997 23.99 33.24 33.93
N PRO A 998 25.24 33.56 34.29
CA PRO A 998 25.95 32.81 35.33
C PRO A 998 25.18 32.87 36.66
N VAL A 999 25.17 31.74 37.39
CA VAL A 999 24.48 31.60 38.70
C VAL A 999 24.98 32.60 39.75
N MET A 1000 26.15 33.22 39.55
CA MET A 1000 26.65 34.33 40.36
C MET A 1000 26.89 35.56 39.49
N GLN A 1001 26.26 36.69 39.85
CA GLN A 1001 26.30 37.94 39.08
C GLN A 1001 26.81 39.10 39.96
N ASP A 1002 27.72 39.90 39.41
CA ASP A 1002 28.19 41.13 40.06
C ASP A 1002 27.10 42.21 39.99
N THR A 1003 26.94 43.00 41.05
CA THR A 1003 25.99 44.12 41.10
C THR A 1003 26.14 45.15 39.98
N ASP A 1004 27.32 45.24 39.35
CA ASP A 1004 27.60 46.17 38.24
C ASP A 1004 27.34 45.56 36.83
N ASP A 1005 27.13 44.25 36.71
CA ASP A 1005 26.91 43.55 35.42
C ASP A 1005 25.42 43.31 35.14
N GLU A 1006 24.90 43.62 33.95
CA GLU A 1006 23.48 43.41 33.63
C GLU A 1006 23.05 41.94 33.72
N ILE A 1007 21.89 41.69 34.37
CA ILE A 1007 21.24 40.38 34.35
C ILE A 1007 20.56 40.24 33.00
N ILE A 1008 20.91 39.18 32.27
CA ILE A 1008 20.29 38.81 31.00
C ILE A 1008 19.72 37.42 31.15
N LEU A 1009 18.39 37.31 31.13
CA LEU A 1009 17.69 36.04 30.99
C LEU A 1009 16.88 36.09 29.69
N VAL A 1010 16.88 34.99 28.95
CA VAL A 1010 16.05 34.84 27.75
C VAL A 1010 15.18 33.61 27.96
N ALA A 1011 13.89 33.76 27.70
CA ALA A 1011 12.91 32.69 27.75
C ALA A 1011 12.32 32.49 26.35
N THR A 1012 11.84 31.28 26.10
CA THR A 1012 10.99 30.92 24.96
C THR A 1012 9.70 30.31 25.50
N ALA A 1013 8.66 30.25 24.67
CA ALA A 1013 7.45 29.54 24.99
C ALA A 1013 6.77 29.02 23.72
N ARG A 1014 6.01 27.94 23.85
CA ARG A 1014 5.30 27.29 22.76
C ARG A 1014 3.93 26.81 23.23
N ASP A 1015 2.96 26.90 22.33
CA ASP A 1015 1.64 26.32 22.49
C ASP A 1015 1.58 25.01 21.70
N PHE A 1016 0.95 23.97 22.27
CA PHE A 1016 0.98 22.63 21.68
C PHE A 1016 -0.36 22.19 21.11
N ASP A 1017 -1.44 22.85 21.51
CA ASP A 1017 -2.75 22.84 20.87
C ASP A 1017 -2.82 23.87 19.74
N SER A 1018 -3.70 23.61 18.76
CA SER A 1018 -4.02 24.55 17.69
C SER A 1018 -2.83 25.07 16.85
N MET A 1019 -1.85 24.19 16.56
CA MET A 1019 -0.69 24.51 15.71
C MET A 1019 -1.13 25.09 14.34
N GLY A 1020 -0.70 26.33 14.03
CA GLY A 1020 -0.98 27.00 12.76
C GLY A 1020 -1.94 28.21 12.81
N GLU A 1021 -2.53 28.56 13.95
CA GLU A 1021 -3.48 29.70 14.08
C GLU A 1021 -2.85 31.09 14.38
N GLY A 1022 -1.60 31.36 13.97
CA GLY A 1022 -0.96 32.67 14.11
C GLY A 1022 0.03 32.77 15.29
N ASP A 1023 0.07 33.90 16.01
CA ASP A 1023 0.99 34.06 17.16
C ASP A 1023 0.51 33.18 18.33
N GLU A 1024 1.02 31.95 18.40
CA GLU A 1024 0.73 30.91 19.40
C GLU A 1024 0.87 31.40 20.86
N ILE A 1025 1.78 32.36 21.12
CA ILE A 1025 1.99 32.95 22.46
C ILE A 1025 1.75 34.47 22.43
N VAL A 1026 0.76 34.94 23.19
CA VAL A 1026 0.37 36.36 23.22
C VAL A 1026 1.01 37.16 24.35
N GLU A 1027 1.49 36.51 25.43
CA GLU A 1027 2.12 37.21 26.55
C GLU A 1027 3.19 36.37 27.27
N LEU A 1028 4.31 36.97 27.67
CA LEU A 1028 5.25 36.41 28.65
C LEU A 1028 5.30 37.29 29.89
N GLU A 1029 5.15 36.68 31.07
CA GLU A 1029 5.16 37.32 32.38
C GLU A 1029 6.38 36.89 33.19
N TRP A 1030 7.21 37.87 33.56
CA TRP A 1030 8.39 37.68 34.40
C TRP A 1030 8.09 38.01 35.86
N SER A 1031 8.63 37.21 36.79
CA SER A 1031 8.57 37.48 38.22
C SER A 1031 9.93 37.34 38.88
N VAL A 1032 10.19 38.16 39.90
CA VAL A 1032 11.39 38.09 40.74
C VAL A 1032 10.96 37.96 42.20
N ASP A 1033 11.47 36.94 42.88
CA ASP A 1033 11.10 36.55 44.25
C ASP A 1033 9.57 36.43 44.46
N GLY A 1034 8.86 35.99 43.42
CA GLY A 1034 7.40 35.84 43.42
C GLY A 1034 6.60 37.13 43.23
N VAL A 1035 7.26 38.24 42.85
CA VAL A 1035 6.60 39.51 42.48
C VAL A 1035 6.71 39.71 40.97
N VAL A 1036 5.56 39.87 40.29
CA VAL A 1036 5.49 40.13 38.86
C VAL A 1036 6.11 41.49 38.53
N ASP A 1037 7.00 41.51 37.54
CA ASP A 1037 7.63 42.73 37.02
C ASP A 1037 6.82 43.27 35.83
N PRO A 1038 6.07 44.38 36.00
CA PRO A 1038 5.17 44.89 34.97
C PRO A 1038 5.90 45.54 33.79
N ASP A 1039 7.21 45.84 33.93
CA ASP A 1039 7.99 46.58 32.94
C ASP A 1039 8.72 45.66 31.93
N THR A 1040 8.66 44.34 32.12
CA THR A 1040 9.26 43.32 31.24
C THR A 1040 8.22 42.45 30.57
N LYS A 1041 7.77 42.88 29.39
CA LYS A 1041 6.90 42.11 28.48
C LYS A 1041 7.69 41.73 27.24
N GLY A 1042 8.11 40.48 27.15
CA GLY A 1042 8.86 39.92 26.02
C GLY A 1042 9.82 38.80 26.42
N TYR A 1043 10.41 38.14 25.43
CA TYR A 1043 11.30 36.98 25.59
C TYR A 1043 12.60 37.25 26.37
N LYS A 1044 12.90 38.50 26.73
CA LYS A 1044 14.16 38.89 27.38
C LYS A 1044 13.92 39.71 28.64
N TYR A 1045 14.41 39.21 29.76
CA TYR A 1045 14.53 39.96 31.01
C TYR A 1045 15.89 40.68 31.05
N ASN A 1046 15.85 42.02 31.06
CA ASN A 1046 17.04 42.85 31.24
C ASN A 1046 16.80 43.82 32.41
N ALA A 1047 17.43 43.54 33.54
CA ALA A 1047 17.39 44.45 34.68
C ALA A 1047 18.81 44.70 35.22
N PRO A 1048 19.16 45.93 35.60
CA PRO A 1048 20.43 46.21 36.26
C PRO A 1048 20.37 45.70 37.72
N PRO A 1049 21.25 44.78 38.16
CA PRO A 1049 21.14 44.09 39.45
C PRO A 1049 21.13 45.00 40.69
N ARG A 1050 21.51 46.27 40.56
CA ARG A 1050 21.35 47.31 41.59
C ARG A 1050 19.92 47.50 42.11
N THR A 1051 18.90 46.91 41.46
CA THR A 1051 17.51 46.87 41.96
C THR A 1051 17.26 45.73 42.94
N LEU A 1052 18.18 44.76 43.04
CA LEU A 1052 18.11 43.58 43.91
C LEU A 1052 19.12 43.71 45.06
N SER A 1053 18.84 43.03 46.18
CA SER A 1053 19.75 43.01 47.33
C SER A 1053 20.88 41.99 47.13
N ASN A 1054 21.96 42.07 47.92
CA ASN A 1054 22.93 40.97 47.93
C ASN A 1054 22.27 39.70 48.51
N GLY A 1055 22.30 38.61 47.76
CA GLY A 1055 21.64 37.36 48.14
C GLY A 1055 21.18 36.51 46.96
N TRP A 1056 20.49 35.41 47.28
CA TRP A 1056 19.80 34.58 46.30
C TRP A 1056 18.48 35.24 45.89
N HIS A 1057 18.23 35.28 44.59
CA HIS A 1057 17.02 35.78 43.98
C HIS A 1057 16.47 34.74 43.01
N GLY A 1058 15.18 34.47 43.12
CA GLY A 1058 14.48 33.52 42.25
C GLY A 1058 13.76 34.24 41.13
N PHE A 1059 14.17 33.98 39.89
CA PHE A 1059 13.50 34.47 38.69
C PHE A 1059 12.52 33.41 38.21
N SER A 1060 11.36 33.82 37.74
CA SER A 1060 10.47 32.92 37.02
C SER A 1060 9.86 33.58 35.80
N VAL A 1061 9.51 32.76 34.81
CA VAL A 1061 8.77 33.19 33.63
C VAL A 1061 7.62 32.21 33.39
N ARG A 1062 6.49 32.74 32.95
CA ARG A 1062 5.39 31.95 32.38
C ARG A 1062 4.85 32.63 31.14
N ALA A 1063 4.26 31.85 30.26
CA ALA A 1063 3.71 32.33 29.00
C ALA A 1063 2.20 32.14 28.95
N LYS A 1064 1.55 32.93 28.12
CA LYS A 1064 0.13 32.92 27.86
C LYS A 1064 -0.11 32.74 26.37
N ASP A 1065 -0.90 31.75 26.01
CA ASP A 1065 -1.34 31.48 24.65
C ASP A 1065 -2.46 32.44 24.19
N ASN A 1066 -2.80 32.30 22.91
CA ASN A 1066 -3.88 33.02 22.22
C ASN A 1066 -5.28 32.71 22.76
N ASP A 1067 -5.47 31.56 23.41
CA ASP A 1067 -6.76 31.09 23.95
C ASP A 1067 -7.03 31.54 25.39
N GLY A 1068 -6.01 31.94 26.13
CA GLY A 1068 -6.14 32.48 27.47
C GLY A 1068 -5.40 31.73 28.58
N HIS A 1069 -4.79 30.58 28.29
CA HIS A 1069 -4.18 29.67 29.25
C HIS A 1069 -2.78 30.15 29.65
N TRP A 1070 -2.23 29.63 30.75
CA TRP A 1070 -0.94 30.09 31.27
C TRP A 1070 -0.06 28.90 31.60
N SER A 1071 1.18 28.94 31.10
CA SER A 1071 2.19 27.94 31.43
C SER A 1071 2.45 27.86 32.93
N LYS A 1072 2.88 26.68 33.37
CA LYS A 1072 3.55 26.54 34.67
C LYS A 1072 4.78 27.49 34.70
N PRO A 1073 5.06 28.19 35.82
CA PRO A 1073 6.20 29.09 35.90
C PRO A 1073 7.51 28.30 35.99
N VAL A 1074 8.41 28.50 35.04
CA VAL A 1074 9.77 27.95 35.10
C VAL A 1074 10.66 28.87 35.89
N LYS A 1075 11.54 28.30 36.72
CA LYS A 1075 12.31 29.03 37.74
C LYS A 1075 13.82 28.92 37.52
N PHE A 1076 14.52 30.01 37.81
CA PHE A 1076 15.98 30.07 37.81
C PHE A 1076 16.46 30.91 39.01
N ASP A 1077 17.34 30.33 39.83
CA ASP A 1077 17.89 31.02 41.00
C ASP A 1077 19.29 31.58 40.68
N MET A 1078 19.54 32.83 41.07
CA MET A 1078 20.81 33.52 40.87
C MET A 1078 21.25 34.25 42.14
N TYR A 1079 22.55 34.23 42.42
CA TYR A 1079 23.16 34.91 43.55
C TYR A 1079 23.80 36.23 43.12
N VAL A 1080 23.34 37.35 43.70
CA VAL A 1080 23.86 38.69 43.42
C VAL A 1080 24.81 39.13 44.55
N ALA A 1081 26.00 39.63 44.20
CA ALA A 1081 27.00 40.11 45.16
C ALA A 1081 27.81 41.31 44.65
N GLU A 1082 28.28 42.16 45.57
CA GLU A 1082 29.06 43.38 45.27
C GLU A 1082 30.47 43.14 44.72
N ASP A 1083 31.08 41.97 44.93
CA ASP A 1083 32.41 41.62 44.42
C ASP A 1083 32.54 40.08 44.30
N ILE A 1084 32.75 39.56 43.08
CA ILE A 1084 32.98 38.12 42.84
C ILE A 1084 34.47 37.83 42.64
N PHE A 1085 35.07 37.04 43.53
CA PHE A 1085 36.47 36.63 43.43
C PHE A 1085 36.59 35.20 42.85
N HIS A 1086 37.04 35.08 41.59
CA HIS A 1086 37.40 33.78 41.02
C HIS A 1086 38.75 33.29 41.56
N ILE A 1087 38.74 32.25 42.39
CA ILE A 1087 39.96 31.56 42.81
C ILE A 1087 40.24 30.41 41.84
N HIS A 1088 41.14 30.62 40.88
CA HIS A 1088 41.66 29.52 40.06
C HIS A 1088 42.71 28.72 40.85
N LEU A 1089 42.36 27.51 41.26
CA LEU A 1089 43.32 26.54 41.80
C LEU A 1089 44.00 25.80 40.63
N PRO A 1090 45.33 25.89 40.47
CA PRO A 1090 46.04 25.08 39.48
C PRO A 1090 46.08 23.63 39.94
N MET A 1091 45.42 22.72 39.22
CA MET A 1091 45.63 21.28 39.38
C MET A 1091 46.92 20.89 38.65
N THR A 1092 48.00 20.65 39.39
CA THR A 1092 49.16 19.90 38.90
C THR A 1092 48.87 18.41 39.01
N VAL A 1093 48.66 17.75 37.88
CA VAL A 1093 48.77 16.29 37.78
C VAL A 1093 50.27 15.97 37.82
N ASN A 1094 50.73 15.30 38.88
CA ASN A 1094 52.09 14.76 38.93
C ASN A 1094 52.18 13.52 38.01
N PRO A 1095 53.35 13.28 37.39
CA PRO A 1095 53.54 12.37 36.26
C PRO A 1095 53.29 10.90 36.55
#